data_AF-A0A835S455-F1
#
_entry.id   AF-A0A835S455-F1
#
_cell.length_a   1.000
_cell.length_b   1.000
_cell.length_c   1.000
_cell.angle_alpha   90.00
_cell.angle_beta   90.00
_cell.angle_gamma   90.00
#
_symmetry.space_group_name_H-M   'P 1'
#
loop_
_entity.id
_entity.type
_entity.pdbx_description
1 polymer ?
#
loop_
_entity_poly.entity_id
_entity_poly.type
_entity_poly.pdbx_seq_one_letter_code
_entity_poly.pdbx_strand_id
1 'polypeptide(L)'
;MGGSEAMPWRWRVQISDEISAAAMLFFGFRYLDSQTMIFQPLNSGLLTCLPLEPSGLDRWISPISKLMHNMSDEELFWAASFAPQVKNYPFHRVPKVAFLFLTRGPLPLSPIWEKFFEGNKGLYSIFVHSLPGYQSNYSVESVFYKRQIPSKVTEWGKMSMCDAERRLLANALLDLSNEWFVLLSESCIPLYNFNVIYKYLKRSRHSFVDSFDHPGPQARGRYNPLMAPLIDVSQWRKGSQWFEVDRKLAIHILQDAKLVEGGAHPATFGRDDISEEFLRKKLLDGSRCLYNGQLSAVCVFFARKFAPGALEPLLQLAPTVLGFGSRLLFGLVYVMNAGSSYPTILVEQNKGFCAPSMAFAAGEYSLSCEMRGHEDDVRRICICDGFGIATSSRDKTVRYWTPNSEKKHRYVLSKTLAGHSSFVGPLAWIPPGERFPDGGIVSGGMDTHVLLWDLRTGDVVETMKGHGLQVTGLVVEGNGDIVSSSVDSSIRRWRKGLEIECWEAHKVAIQAVVRLPSGELVTGSSDSTMKLWKGKNCQQTFVGHTGLEALQAPGATDGQTKVVREGDNGVAYSWNAREYKWDKIGEVVDGPGDGKNGQILDGIHYDYVFDVDLGDGEPIRKLPYNRGDNPYGVADNWLLKENLPLSYRQQVVEFILQNSGQRDFSLNASFRDPYTGSNAYIPGEPSFSVGTIAKPTYKHIPKKGMLLFETAQFDGILKKITEFNSALLTEMEHNVSLTELEFSRLPAIVNVLKDTSHYHSSTFADFDFSVLLKMLKSWPISMIYPVMDIVRMLVLHPDGASGLLKYTQGNDVLLDMLKKTTMAPRNAGNLLTAIRAFTNLFKHSAFSHWLQVHCSEILDAFSSCRSSFNKNMHLSYSTLVLNYAVLLIELKDAEVQGQVLSAALEVAEDKNVDDDSKFRALVAVGSLMLDGLVKEIAVAFDVLSLAKEAKASKVAKIAEVGADIERLIVSN
;
A
#
# COMPACT_ATOMS: atom_id res chain seq x y z
N MET A 1 25.19 -28.69 -70.35
CA MET A 1 26.49 -28.57 -69.65
C MET A 1 26.39 -27.35 -68.75
N GLY A 2 26.65 -27.39 -67.45
CA GLY A 2 26.91 -28.53 -66.56
C GLY A 2 27.26 -27.99 -65.17
N GLY A 3 26.83 -28.68 -64.10
CA GLY A 3 27.29 -28.42 -62.74
C GLY A 3 26.17 -28.46 -61.70
N SER A 4 26.25 -29.43 -60.79
CA SER A 4 25.40 -29.61 -59.61
C SER A 4 25.91 -28.84 -58.40
N GLU A 5 25.04 -28.45 -57.46
CA GLU A 5 25.15 -28.84 -56.03
C GLU A 5 23.92 -28.44 -55.17
N ALA A 6 23.91 -28.95 -53.92
CA ALA A 6 22.82 -29.24 -52.99
C ALA A 6 21.92 -28.10 -52.41
N MET A 7 20.79 -28.53 -51.78
CA MET A 7 19.94 -27.78 -50.80
C MET A 7 20.50 -27.92 -49.35
N PRO A 8 19.80 -27.60 -48.22
CA PRO A 8 18.56 -26.83 -47.93
C PRO A 8 18.74 -25.79 -46.77
N TRP A 9 17.99 -25.90 -45.64
CA TRP A 9 17.86 -24.99 -44.46
C TRP A 9 17.08 -23.66 -44.74
N ARG A 10 15.92 -23.28 -44.15
CA ARG A 10 15.38 -23.28 -42.75
C ARG A 10 16.32 -22.53 -41.78
N TRP A 11 15.86 -21.62 -40.91
CA TRP A 11 14.85 -21.78 -39.85
C TRP A 11 14.06 -20.47 -39.54
N ARG A 12 12.88 -20.65 -38.92
CA ARG A 12 12.15 -19.67 -38.08
C ARG A 12 12.69 -19.79 -36.65
N VAL A 13 12.66 -18.74 -35.81
CA VAL A 13 12.49 -18.85 -34.34
C VAL A 13 12.33 -17.50 -33.63
N GLN A 14 11.53 -17.55 -32.57
CA GLN A 14 11.11 -16.48 -31.66
C GLN A 14 11.66 -16.86 -30.27
N ILE A 15 12.29 -15.94 -29.53
CA ILE A 15 12.58 -16.14 -28.10
C ILE A 15 12.50 -14.77 -27.40
N SER A 16 11.49 -14.62 -26.55
CA SER A 16 11.59 -13.80 -25.34
C SER A 16 10.98 -14.61 -24.20
N ASP A 17 11.59 -15.76 -23.93
CA ASP A 17 11.21 -16.63 -22.81
C ASP A 17 11.36 -15.88 -21.49
N GLU A 18 10.35 -16.02 -20.65
CA GLU A 18 10.47 -15.70 -19.22
C GLU A 18 11.44 -16.67 -18.56
N ILE A 19 12.54 -16.15 -17.99
CA ILE A 19 13.49 -16.97 -17.22
C ILE A 19 13.62 -16.42 -15.80
N SER A 20 12.84 -17.03 -14.90
CA SER A 20 13.02 -17.13 -13.43
C SER A 20 13.81 -16.02 -12.72
N ALA A 21 13.14 -14.93 -12.36
CA ALA A 21 13.71 -13.86 -11.52
C ALA A 21 13.98 -14.27 -10.05
N ALA A 22 13.49 -15.42 -9.59
CA ALA A 22 13.51 -15.83 -8.18
C ALA A 22 14.90 -16.14 -7.56
N ALA A 23 15.99 -16.08 -8.34
CA ALA A 23 17.35 -16.32 -7.85
C ALA A 23 18.37 -15.22 -8.21
N MET A 24 18.00 -14.19 -9.00
CA MET A 24 18.91 -13.10 -9.40
C MET A 24 18.50 -11.71 -8.90
N LEU A 25 17.35 -11.56 -8.23
CA LEU A 25 16.88 -10.27 -7.71
C LEU A 25 17.71 -9.69 -6.53
N PHE A 26 18.80 -10.33 -6.12
CA PHE A 26 19.68 -9.87 -5.04
C PHE A 26 20.94 -9.11 -5.48
N PHE A 27 21.25 -9.03 -6.78
CA PHE A 27 22.42 -8.31 -7.29
C PHE A 27 22.02 -7.36 -8.41
N GLY A 28 21.84 -6.07 -8.07
CA GLY A 28 21.27 -5.06 -8.96
C GLY A 28 22.28 -4.36 -9.87
N PHE A 29 21.86 -3.26 -10.52
CA PHE A 29 22.78 -2.23 -11.00
C PHE A 29 22.13 -0.84 -11.14
N ARG A 30 22.79 0.16 -10.56
CA ARG A 30 22.81 1.56 -11.02
C ARG A 30 24.23 2.09 -10.85
N TYR A 31 24.98 2.20 -11.95
CA TYR A 31 25.76 3.38 -12.36
C TYR A 31 26.78 3.02 -13.44
N LEU A 32 26.84 3.83 -14.49
CA LEU A 32 28.06 4.12 -15.23
C LEU A 32 27.84 5.42 -16.01
N ASP A 33 28.35 6.52 -15.46
CA ASP A 33 28.53 7.79 -16.14
C ASP A 33 30.01 7.87 -16.59
N SER A 34 30.29 8.15 -17.86
CA SER A 34 31.43 8.99 -18.26
C SER A 34 31.57 9.21 -19.78
N GLN A 35 31.73 10.49 -20.13
CA GLN A 35 32.52 11.05 -21.23
C GLN A 35 32.10 10.81 -22.69
N THR A 36 31.52 11.86 -23.26
CA THR A 36 31.54 12.19 -24.69
C THR A 36 32.96 12.52 -25.19
N MET A 37 33.35 11.93 -26.32
CA MET A 37 34.29 12.55 -27.27
C MET A 37 33.74 12.51 -28.69
N ILE A 38 34.09 13.53 -29.46
CA ILE A 38 33.49 13.87 -30.76
C ILE A 38 34.25 13.16 -31.89
N PHE A 39 33.52 12.58 -32.84
CA PHE A 39 34.00 12.39 -34.21
C PHE A 39 32.86 12.63 -35.22
N GLN A 40 33.09 13.56 -36.16
CA GLN A 40 32.28 13.68 -37.37
C GLN A 40 32.73 12.65 -38.42
N PRO A 41 31.79 12.15 -39.23
CA PRO A 41 32.06 12.00 -40.66
C PRO A 41 30.99 12.66 -41.55
N LEU A 42 31.35 12.90 -42.80
CA LEU A 42 30.60 13.70 -43.77
C LEU A 42 29.31 13.01 -44.30
N ASN A 43 28.43 13.88 -44.81
CA ASN A 43 27.32 13.55 -45.71
C ASN A 43 27.61 12.42 -46.71
N SER A 44 26.70 11.45 -46.79
CA SER A 44 26.20 10.96 -48.07
C SER A 44 24.71 10.65 -47.92
N GLY A 45 23.88 11.16 -48.85
CA GLY A 45 22.45 11.25 -48.66
C GLY A 45 21.70 9.97 -49.02
N LEU A 46 20.77 9.56 -48.15
CA LEU A 46 19.63 8.73 -48.49
C LEU A 46 18.38 9.52 -48.10
N LEU A 47 17.56 9.92 -49.08
CA LEU A 47 16.32 10.65 -48.83
C LEU A 47 15.36 9.77 -48.03
N THR A 48 15.20 10.08 -46.75
CA THR A 48 14.07 9.63 -45.96
C THR A 48 12.84 10.46 -46.30
N CYS A 49 11.69 9.78 -46.45
CA CYS A 49 10.42 10.44 -46.73
C CYS A 49 10.03 11.31 -45.53
N LEU A 50 10.13 12.64 -45.66
CA LEU A 50 9.61 13.56 -44.66
C LEU A 50 8.07 13.39 -44.60
N PRO A 51 7.46 13.40 -43.40
CA PRO A 51 6.02 13.59 -43.30
C PRO A 51 5.66 14.91 -43.98
N LEU A 52 4.67 14.90 -44.87
CA LEU A 52 4.12 16.13 -45.43
C LEU A 52 3.66 17.03 -44.28
N GLU A 53 4.17 18.27 -44.23
CA GLU A 53 3.58 19.33 -43.41
C GLU A 53 2.07 19.39 -43.72
N PRO A 54 1.17 19.33 -42.70
CA PRO A 54 -0.27 19.30 -42.94
C PRO A 54 -0.72 20.60 -43.61
N SER A 55 -1.03 20.52 -44.91
CA SER A 55 -1.41 21.66 -45.73
C SER A 55 -2.87 22.06 -45.49
N GLY A 56 -3.09 23.29 -45.01
CA GLY A 56 -4.43 23.84 -44.81
C GLY A 56 -4.93 23.74 -43.36
N LEU A 57 -6.24 23.58 -43.19
CA LEU A 57 -6.90 23.64 -41.88
C LEU A 57 -6.67 22.39 -41.01
N ASP A 58 -6.15 21.29 -41.57
CA ASP A 58 -5.97 20.02 -40.85
C ASP A 58 -5.09 20.12 -39.60
N ARG A 59 -4.16 21.10 -39.57
CA ARG A 59 -3.34 21.45 -38.40
C ARG A 59 -4.17 21.92 -37.18
N TRP A 60 -5.38 22.43 -37.39
CA TRP A 60 -6.29 22.95 -36.35
C TRP A 60 -7.39 21.96 -35.94
N ILE A 61 -7.47 20.81 -36.62
CA ILE A 61 -8.55 19.81 -36.47
C ILE A 61 -7.99 18.46 -36.00
N SER A 62 -6.77 18.13 -36.43
CA SER A 62 -6.05 16.94 -36.01
C SER A 62 -5.72 16.97 -34.51
N PRO A 63 -5.69 15.81 -33.81
CA PRO A 63 -5.24 15.76 -32.44
C PRO A 63 -3.82 16.34 -32.32
N ILE A 64 -3.64 17.32 -31.43
CA ILE A 64 -2.34 17.95 -31.18
C ILE A 64 -1.36 16.86 -30.73
N SER A 65 -0.44 16.47 -31.62
CA SER A 65 0.50 15.36 -31.41
C SER A 65 1.58 15.66 -30.38
N LYS A 66 1.73 16.93 -30.01
CA LYS A 66 2.67 17.43 -28.99
C LYS A 66 2.02 18.57 -28.21
N LEU A 67 1.42 18.25 -27.06
CA LEU A 67 0.81 19.23 -26.15
C LEU A 67 1.85 20.10 -25.43
N MET A 68 3.10 19.63 -25.33
CA MET A 68 4.22 20.39 -24.78
C MET A 68 4.67 21.50 -25.76
N HIS A 69 4.44 22.76 -25.37
CA HIS A 69 4.82 23.98 -26.09
C HIS A 69 5.67 24.93 -25.22
N ASN A 70 6.27 25.96 -25.84
CA ASN A 70 7.05 26.99 -25.14
C ASN A 70 6.36 28.36 -25.05
N MET A 71 5.07 28.45 -25.41
CA MET A 71 4.28 29.67 -25.20
C MET A 71 4.14 30.00 -23.70
N SER A 72 4.26 31.28 -23.37
CA SER A 72 3.88 31.86 -22.08
C SER A 72 2.36 31.76 -21.83
N ASP A 73 1.93 32.04 -20.60
CA ASP A 73 0.48 32.05 -20.28
C ASP A 73 -0.25 33.13 -21.08
N GLU A 74 0.37 34.29 -21.33
CA GLU A 74 -0.20 35.39 -22.13
C GLU A 74 -0.38 34.98 -23.59
N GLU A 75 0.66 34.43 -24.23
CA GLU A 75 0.60 33.93 -25.61
C GLU A 75 -0.42 32.79 -25.75
N LEU A 76 -0.45 31.87 -24.78
CA LEU A 76 -1.38 30.74 -24.74
C LEU A 76 -2.84 31.21 -24.58
N PHE A 77 -3.12 32.12 -23.65
CA PHE A 77 -4.48 32.65 -23.44
C PHE A 77 -4.94 33.49 -24.63
N TRP A 78 -4.05 34.29 -25.21
CA TRP A 78 -4.31 35.01 -26.45
C TRP A 78 -4.64 34.05 -27.60
N ALA A 79 -3.81 33.03 -27.84
CA ALA A 79 -4.04 32.01 -28.87
C ALA A 79 -5.34 31.21 -28.64
N ALA A 80 -5.64 30.84 -27.40
CA ALA A 80 -6.86 30.11 -27.02
C ALA A 80 -8.14 30.96 -27.12
N SER A 81 -8.02 32.29 -27.08
CA SER A 81 -9.16 33.22 -27.22
C SER A 81 -9.69 33.35 -28.65
N PHE A 82 -8.96 32.85 -29.65
CA PHE A 82 -9.39 32.91 -31.05
C PHE A 82 -10.67 32.09 -31.29
N ALA A 83 -11.71 32.79 -31.74
CA ALA A 83 -13.02 32.21 -32.06
C ALA A 83 -13.47 32.64 -33.47
N PRO A 84 -13.76 31.70 -34.39
CA PRO A 84 -14.22 32.04 -35.73
C PRO A 84 -15.63 32.65 -35.67
N GLN A 85 -15.81 33.80 -36.33
CA GLN A 85 -17.12 34.49 -36.43
C GLN A 85 -18.00 33.93 -37.56
N VAL A 86 -17.44 33.08 -38.43
CA VAL A 86 -18.19 32.38 -39.49
C VAL A 86 -18.92 31.19 -38.86
N LYS A 87 -20.26 31.19 -38.94
CA LYS A 87 -21.12 30.20 -38.25
C LYS A 87 -20.93 28.74 -38.69
N ASN A 88 -20.45 28.53 -39.93
CA ASN A 88 -20.29 27.21 -40.51
C ASN A 88 -18.80 26.89 -40.69
N TYR A 89 -18.38 25.71 -40.26
CA TYR A 89 -17.02 25.22 -40.50
C TYR A 89 -16.87 24.76 -41.97
N PRO A 90 -15.74 25.04 -42.64
CA PRO A 90 -15.49 24.59 -44.01
C PRO A 90 -15.07 23.10 -44.10
N PHE A 91 -15.31 22.32 -43.04
CA PHE A 91 -14.94 20.91 -42.90
C PHE A 91 -15.95 20.19 -41.99
N HIS A 92 -15.98 18.86 -42.06
CA HIS A 92 -16.85 18.05 -41.19
C HIS A 92 -16.28 17.99 -39.76
N ARG A 93 -16.88 18.75 -38.83
CA ARG A 93 -16.48 18.80 -37.43
C ARG A 93 -17.29 17.81 -36.58
N VAL A 94 -16.60 16.97 -35.82
CA VAL A 94 -17.21 16.14 -34.76
C VAL A 94 -17.02 16.85 -33.42
N PRO A 95 -18.09 17.30 -32.73
CA PRO A 95 -17.96 17.95 -31.43
C PRO A 95 -17.40 17.00 -30.37
N LYS A 96 -16.32 17.40 -29.71
CA LYS A 96 -15.62 16.66 -28.64
C LYS A 96 -15.92 17.25 -27.25
N VAL A 97 -15.78 16.41 -26.24
CA VAL A 97 -15.70 16.82 -24.82
C VAL A 97 -14.24 16.77 -24.36
N ALA A 98 -13.71 17.87 -23.86
CA ALA A 98 -12.38 17.97 -23.27
C ALA A 98 -12.45 17.65 -21.77
N PHE A 99 -11.66 16.67 -21.34
CA PHE A 99 -11.53 16.27 -19.93
C PHE A 99 -10.21 16.81 -19.38
N LEU A 100 -10.33 17.70 -18.39
CA LEU A 100 -9.24 18.50 -17.86
C LEU A 100 -8.89 17.98 -16.45
N PHE A 101 -7.76 17.29 -16.32
CA PHE A 101 -7.33 16.71 -15.05
C PHE A 101 -6.31 17.62 -14.37
N LEU A 102 -6.68 18.16 -13.20
CA LEU A 102 -5.77 18.87 -12.31
C LEU A 102 -5.32 17.92 -11.20
N THR A 103 -4.02 17.63 -11.15
CA THR A 103 -3.41 16.62 -10.28
C THR A 103 -2.18 17.16 -9.56
N ARG A 104 -1.75 16.49 -8.50
CA ARG A 104 -0.45 16.72 -7.86
C ARG A 104 0.62 15.79 -8.43
N GLY A 105 0.25 14.57 -8.78
CA GLY A 105 1.13 13.56 -9.38
C GLY A 105 0.36 12.53 -10.21
N PRO A 106 0.49 11.22 -9.93
CA PRO A 106 -0.21 10.18 -10.67
C PRO A 106 -1.72 10.31 -10.55
N LEU A 107 -2.46 9.86 -11.56
CA LEU A 107 -3.91 9.64 -11.49
C LEU A 107 -4.15 8.18 -11.02
N PRO A 108 -4.36 7.90 -9.70
CA PRO A 108 -4.56 6.53 -9.23
C PRO A 108 -5.82 5.89 -9.83
N LEU A 109 -6.83 6.72 -10.13
CA LEU A 109 -8.09 6.30 -10.73
C LEU A 109 -8.04 6.24 -12.27
N SER A 110 -6.87 6.43 -12.90
CA SER A 110 -6.76 6.37 -14.37
C SER A 110 -7.34 5.09 -14.99
N PRO A 111 -7.24 3.87 -14.41
CA PRO A 111 -7.85 2.67 -15.01
C PRO A 111 -9.38 2.75 -15.17
N ILE A 112 -10.09 3.44 -14.28
CA ILE A 112 -11.54 3.68 -14.41
C ILE A 112 -11.81 4.63 -15.58
N TRP A 113 -10.98 5.68 -15.72
CA TRP A 113 -11.06 6.60 -16.83
C TRP A 113 -10.68 5.96 -18.17
N GLU A 114 -9.73 5.02 -18.20
CA GLU A 114 -9.40 4.26 -19.43
C GLU A 114 -10.62 3.46 -19.91
N LYS A 115 -11.28 2.71 -19.02
CA LYS A 115 -12.53 1.99 -19.32
C LYS A 115 -13.67 2.93 -19.73
N PHE A 116 -13.76 4.11 -19.12
CA PHE A 116 -14.76 5.13 -19.52
C PHE A 116 -14.51 5.66 -20.94
N PHE A 117 -13.26 5.86 -21.33
CA PHE A 117 -12.87 6.38 -22.64
C PHE A 117 -12.73 5.30 -23.74
N GLU A 118 -12.75 4.02 -23.36
CA GLU A 118 -12.63 2.89 -24.27
C GLU A 118 -13.70 2.91 -25.37
N GLY A 119 -13.33 2.55 -26.60
CA GLY A 119 -14.23 2.55 -27.77
C GLY A 119 -14.69 3.93 -28.28
N ASN A 120 -14.43 5.03 -27.56
CA ASN A 120 -14.98 6.37 -27.86
C ASN A 120 -13.97 7.35 -28.50
N LYS A 121 -12.87 6.83 -29.06
CA LYS A 121 -11.80 7.65 -29.69
C LYS A 121 -12.39 8.61 -30.73
N GLY A 122 -11.98 9.88 -30.66
CA GLY A 122 -12.46 10.95 -31.55
C GLY A 122 -13.65 11.76 -31.03
N LEU A 123 -14.33 11.31 -29.96
CA LEU A 123 -15.42 12.06 -29.29
C LEU A 123 -14.94 12.86 -28.06
N TYR A 124 -13.68 12.73 -27.68
CA TYR A 124 -13.10 13.40 -26.52
C TYR A 124 -11.64 13.82 -26.77
N SER A 125 -11.14 14.64 -25.85
CA SER A 125 -9.73 14.99 -25.68
C SER A 125 -9.38 15.02 -24.18
N ILE A 126 -8.12 14.82 -23.83
CA ILE A 126 -7.64 14.73 -22.43
C ILE A 126 -6.45 15.66 -22.27
N PHE A 127 -6.44 16.43 -21.18
CA PHE A 127 -5.35 17.33 -20.80
C PHE A 127 -5.05 17.13 -19.31
N VAL A 128 -3.78 17.04 -18.94
CA VAL A 128 -3.33 16.80 -17.56
C VAL A 128 -2.38 17.91 -17.14
N HIS A 129 -2.70 18.58 -16.03
CA HIS A 129 -1.81 19.52 -15.37
C HIS A 129 -1.38 18.93 -14.03
N SER A 130 -0.08 18.74 -13.85
CA SER A 130 0.56 18.10 -12.69
C SER A 130 1.69 18.97 -12.14
N LEU A 131 2.35 18.57 -11.05
CA LEU A 131 3.54 19.29 -10.59
C LEU A 131 4.66 19.26 -11.65
N PRO A 132 5.43 20.34 -11.88
CA PRO A 132 6.41 20.42 -12.99
C PRO A 132 7.50 19.34 -13.01
N GLY A 133 7.83 18.76 -11.85
CA GLY A 133 8.80 17.65 -11.74
C GLY A 133 8.20 16.25 -11.94
N TYR A 134 6.88 16.12 -12.02
CA TYR A 134 6.21 14.83 -12.20
C TYR A 134 6.15 14.45 -13.68
N GLN A 135 6.72 13.30 -14.04
CA GLN A 135 6.58 12.69 -15.36
C GLN A 135 5.75 11.40 -15.26
N SER A 136 4.65 11.34 -15.99
CA SER A 136 3.76 10.18 -16.01
C SER A 136 4.30 9.04 -16.89
N ASN A 137 4.50 7.85 -16.33
CA ASN A 137 4.93 6.66 -17.07
C ASN A 137 3.75 5.87 -17.68
N TYR A 138 2.92 6.55 -18.48
CA TYR A 138 1.83 5.89 -19.22
C TYR A 138 2.37 5.16 -20.46
N SER A 139 1.84 3.97 -20.75
CA SER A 139 2.15 3.24 -21.99
C SER A 139 1.68 4.03 -23.22
N VAL A 140 2.25 3.76 -24.40
CA VAL A 140 1.88 4.41 -25.67
C VAL A 140 0.39 4.21 -26.03
N GLU A 141 -0.21 3.15 -25.48
CA GLU A 141 -1.60 2.75 -25.75
C GLU A 141 -2.62 3.46 -24.84
N SER A 142 -2.17 3.96 -23.68
CA SER A 142 -3.00 4.67 -22.70
C SER A 142 -3.61 5.94 -23.29
N VAL A 143 -4.87 6.22 -22.91
CA VAL A 143 -5.55 7.47 -23.28
C VAL A 143 -4.85 8.70 -22.69
N PHE A 144 -4.11 8.53 -21.59
CA PHE A 144 -3.31 9.54 -20.90
C PHE A 144 -1.88 9.71 -21.47
N TYR A 145 -1.47 8.89 -22.45
CA TYR A 145 -0.15 9.02 -23.08
C TYR A 145 0.08 10.41 -23.68
N LYS A 146 1.16 11.07 -23.24
CA LYS A 146 1.56 12.43 -23.67
C LYS A 146 0.42 13.47 -23.54
N ARG A 147 -0.48 13.32 -22.56
CA ARG A 147 -1.56 14.29 -22.26
C ARG A 147 -1.18 15.41 -21.30
N GLN A 148 0.04 15.39 -20.77
CA GLN A 148 0.57 16.44 -19.90
C GLN A 148 0.76 17.75 -20.69
N ILE A 149 0.27 18.85 -20.14
CA ILE A 149 0.47 20.21 -20.67
C ILE A 149 1.65 20.90 -19.95
N PRO A 150 2.22 21.98 -20.49
CA PRO A 150 3.15 22.84 -19.77
C PRO A 150 2.53 23.33 -18.46
N SER A 151 3.00 22.75 -17.35
CA SER A 151 2.42 22.91 -16.02
C SER A 151 3.31 23.78 -15.14
N LYS A 152 2.71 24.53 -14.21
CA LYS A 152 3.44 25.36 -13.22
C LYS A 152 3.14 24.90 -11.80
N VAL A 153 3.97 25.33 -10.84
CA VAL A 153 3.72 25.05 -9.41
C VAL A 153 2.32 25.55 -9.04
N THR A 154 1.54 24.68 -8.41
CA THR A 154 0.14 24.92 -8.08
C THR A 154 -0.10 24.57 -6.63
N GLU A 155 -0.51 25.57 -5.84
CA GLU A 155 -0.69 25.45 -4.40
C GLU A 155 -2.17 25.53 -4.02
N TRP A 156 -2.57 24.64 -3.11
CA TRP A 156 -3.97 24.47 -2.75
C TRP A 156 -4.53 25.68 -1.99
N GLY A 157 -5.54 26.33 -2.55
CA GLY A 157 -6.16 27.53 -1.96
C GLY A 157 -5.42 28.85 -2.24
N LYS A 158 -4.37 28.85 -3.07
CA LYS A 158 -3.78 30.07 -3.66
C LYS A 158 -4.27 30.27 -5.09
N MET A 159 -4.15 31.49 -5.61
CA MET A 159 -4.64 31.81 -6.97
C MET A 159 -4.00 30.98 -8.10
N SER A 160 -2.81 30.43 -7.85
CA SER A 160 -2.13 29.46 -8.73
C SER A 160 -3.01 28.27 -9.17
N MET A 161 -4.03 27.87 -8.39
CA MET A 161 -5.04 26.88 -8.81
C MET A 161 -5.89 27.39 -9.98
N CYS A 162 -6.43 28.61 -9.87
CA CYS A 162 -7.23 29.20 -10.96
C CYS A 162 -6.37 29.38 -12.22
N ASP A 163 -5.10 29.72 -12.07
CA ASP A 163 -4.18 29.78 -13.22
C ASP A 163 -3.94 28.40 -13.85
N ALA A 164 -3.84 27.33 -13.06
CA ALA A 164 -3.70 25.96 -13.57
C ALA A 164 -4.97 25.49 -14.31
N GLU A 165 -6.15 25.82 -13.78
CA GLU A 165 -7.45 25.59 -14.44
C GLU A 165 -7.55 26.37 -15.77
N ARG A 166 -7.08 27.62 -15.81
CA ARG A 166 -6.98 28.42 -17.04
C ARG A 166 -5.99 27.83 -18.04
N ARG A 167 -4.82 27.32 -17.61
CA ARG A 167 -3.86 26.63 -18.50
C ARG A 167 -4.44 25.37 -19.13
N LEU A 168 -5.20 24.58 -18.35
CA LEU A 168 -5.95 23.43 -18.85
C LEU A 168 -7.00 23.83 -19.88
N LEU A 169 -7.85 24.82 -19.56
CA LEU A 169 -8.87 25.35 -20.48
C LEU A 169 -8.24 25.88 -21.78
N ALA A 170 -7.15 26.64 -21.68
CA ALA A 170 -6.50 27.26 -22.83
C ALA A 170 -5.86 26.22 -23.76
N ASN A 171 -5.12 25.24 -23.22
CA ASN A 171 -4.60 24.12 -24.00
C ASN A 171 -5.73 23.34 -24.69
N ALA A 172 -6.87 23.16 -24.01
CA ALA A 172 -8.02 22.47 -24.57
C ALA A 172 -8.76 23.29 -25.65
N LEU A 173 -8.77 24.61 -25.55
CA LEU A 173 -9.42 25.49 -26.52
C LEU A 173 -8.67 25.54 -27.87
N LEU A 174 -7.38 25.22 -27.91
CA LEU A 174 -6.60 25.14 -29.15
C LEU A 174 -7.11 24.06 -30.13
N ASP A 175 -7.74 22.98 -29.66
CA ASP A 175 -8.48 22.06 -30.53
C ASP A 175 -9.86 22.67 -30.84
N LEU A 176 -10.06 23.09 -32.09
CA LEU A 176 -11.32 23.67 -32.56
C LEU A 176 -12.50 22.68 -32.46
N SER A 177 -12.25 21.37 -32.35
CA SER A 177 -13.28 20.33 -32.21
C SER A 177 -13.86 20.25 -30.80
N ASN A 178 -13.16 20.76 -29.78
CA ASN A 178 -13.66 20.77 -28.41
C ASN A 178 -14.80 21.77 -28.27
N GLU A 179 -15.96 21.26 -27.84
CA GLU A 179 -17.20 22.02 -27.67
C GLU A 179 -17.60 22.16 -26.20
N TRP A 180 -17.25 21.17 -25.38
CA TRP A 180 -17.52 21.10 -23.95
C TRP A 180 -16.25 20.80 -23.17
N PHE A 181 -16.15 21.34 -21.96
CA PHE A 181 -14.94 21.29 -21.12
C PHE A 181 -15.35 20.88 -19.70
N VAL A 182 -14.78 19.79 -19.21
CA VAL A 182 -15.10 19.22 -17.89
C VAL A 182 -13.83 19.22 -17.03
N LEU A 183 -13.84 19.98 -15.93
CA LEU A 183 -12.73 19.99 -14.96
C LEU A 183 -12.88 18.86 -13.94
N LEU A 184 -11.79 18.12 -13.74
CA LEU A 184 -11.71 16.94 -12.88
C LEU A 184 -10.45 17.00 -12.00
N SER A 185 -10.53 16.38 -10.83
CA SER A 185 -9.38 16.12 -9.95
C SER A 185 -8.92 14.67 -10.05
N GLU A 186 -7.75 14.39 -9.47
CA GLU A 186 -7.21 13.03 -9.27
C GLU A 186 -8.13 12.08 -8.44
N SER A 187 -9.18 12.61 -7.81
CA SER A 187 -10.18 11.88 -7.00
C SER A 187 -11.57 11.77 -7.64
N CYS A 188 -11.75 12.24 -8.88
CA CYS A 188 -13.04 12.16 -9.58
C CYS A 188 -13.26 10.80 -10.26
N ILE A 189 -14.52 10.34 -10.28
CA ILE A 189 -14.99 9.18 -11.07
C ILE A 189 -16.24 9.52 -11.89
N PRO A 190 -16.46 8.92 -13.06
CA PRO A 190 -17.71 9.06 -13.81
C PRO A 190 -18.80 8.15 -13.22
N LEU A 191 -19.97 8.71 -12.88
CA LEU A 191 -21.12 7.92 -12.39
C LEU A 191 -22.00 7.33 -13.51
N TYR A 192 -21.78 7.71 -14.77
CA TYR A 192 -22.49 7.20 -15.93
C TYR A 192 -21.50 6.87 -17.06
N ASN A 193 -21.88 5.99 -17.99
CA ASN A 193 -21.01 5.66 -19.13
C ASN A 193 -20.83 6.85 -20.09
N PHE A 194 -19.76 6.81 -20.88
CA PHE A 194 -19.39 7.91 -21.80
C PHE A 194 -20.51 8.28 -22.77
N ASN A 195 -21.25 7.31 -23.30
CA ASN A 195 -22.30 7.57 -24.28
C ASN A 195 -23.46 8.38 -23.67
N VAL A 196 -23.81 8.12 -22.39
CA VAL A 196 -24.79 8.92 -21.63
C VAL A 196 -24.26 10.34 -21.40
N ILE A 197 -23.05 10.49 -20.87
CA ILE A 197 -22.45 11.80 -20.55
C ILE A 197 -22.25 12.64 -21.83
N TYR A 198 -21.70 12.05 -22.90
CA TYR A 198 -21.51 12.71 -24.18
C TYR A 198 -22.84 13.17 -24.81
N LYS A 199 -23.89 12.33 -24.77
CA LYS A 199 -25.23 12.71 -25.25
C LYS A 199 -25.89 13.78 -24.39
N TYR A 200 -25.67 13.76 -23.08
CA TYR A 200 -26.17 14.78 -22.16
C TYR A 200 -25.53 16.14 -22.46
N LEU A 201 -24.20 16.22 -22.39
CA LEU A 201 -23.44 17.44 -22.67
C LEU A 201 -23.75 18.00 -24.07
N LYS A 202 -23.66 17.17 -25.11
CA LYS A 202 -23.95 17.58 -26.50
C LYS A 202 -25.38 18.09 -26.74
N ARG A 203 -26.34 17.72 -25.89
CA ARG A 203 -27.73 18.19 -25.95
C ARG A 203 -28.03 19.33 -24.97
N SER A 204 -27.13 19.61 -24.02
CA SER A 204 -27.28 20.74 -23.12
C SER A 204 -27.23 22.05 -23.90
N ARG A 205 -27.96 23.05 -23.39
CA ARG A 205 -27.92 24.45 -23.85
C ARG A 205 -27.23 25.37 -22.85
N HIS A 206 -26.77 24.82 -21.73
CA HIS A 206 -26.29 25.57 -20.57
C HIS A 206 -25.06 24.90 -19.99
N SER A 207 -24.06 25.72 -19.70
CA SER A 207 -22.94 25.34 -18.82
C SER A 207 -23.45 25.17 -17.39
N PHE A 208 -22.90 24.22 -16.65
CA PHE A 208 -23.26 23.95 -15.26
C PHE A 208 -22.05 24.07 -14.33
N VAL A 209 -22.20 24.93 -13.33
CA VAL A 209 -21.27 25.12 -12.22
C VAL A 209 -22.14 25.10 -10.96
N ASP A 210 -21.97 24.10 -10.10
CA ASP A 210 -22.69 24.08 -8.83
C ASP A 210 -22.16 25.22 -7.94
N SER A 211 -23.07 26.04 -7.43
CA SER A 211 -22.79 27.33 -6.84
C SER A 211 -23.86 27.66 -5.81
N PHE A 212 -23.52 27.54 -4.53
CA PHE A 212 -24.47 27.66 -3.43
C PHE A 212 -24.11 28.81 -2.48
N ASP A 213 -25.15 29.39 -1.87
CA ASP A 213 -25.05 30.41 -0.85
C ASP A 213 -25.35 29.80 0.52
N HIS A 214 -24.39 29.83 1.44
CA HIS A 214 -24.52 29.17 2.73
C HIS A 214 -23.91 30.03 3.86
N PRO A 215 -24.64 30.29 4.96
CA PRO A 215 -24.20 31.25 5.98
C PRO A 215 -23.01 30.79 6.85
N GLY A 216 -22.70 29.49 6.87
CA GLY A 216 -21.64 28.92 7.72
C GLY A 216 -20.19 29.31 7.34
N PRO A 217 -19.21 29.00 8.22
CA PRO A 217 -17.81 29.42 8.11
C PRO A 217 -17.07 28.88 6.87
N GLN A 218 -17.64 27.89 6.19
CA GLN A 218 -17.06 27.32 4.99
C GLN A 218 -17.49 28.02 3.70
N ALA A 219 -18.40 29.01 3.74
CA ALA A 219 -19.00 29.65 2.56
C ALA A 219 -19.06 31.18 2.72
N ARG A 220 -20.15 31.77 3.25
CA ARG A 220 -20.19 33.22 3.53
C ARG A 220 -19.12 33.65 4.53
N GLY A 221 -18.78 32.81 5.51
CA GLY A 221 -17.67 33.09 6.44
C GLY A 221 -16.26 33.09 5.81
N ARG A 222 -16.14 32.92 4.48
CA ARG A 222 -14.89 33.12 3.72
C ARG A 222 -14.92 34.36 2.82
N TYR A 223 -16.05 35.06 2.76
CA TYR A 223 -16.12 36.32 2.04
C TYR A 223 -15.17 37.31 2.70
N ASN A 224 -14.22 37.84 1.92
CA ASN A 224 -13.33 38.89 2.37
C ASN A 224 -14.02 40.24 2.13
N PRO A 225 -14.28 41.07 3.17
CA PRO A 225 -14.91 42.38 3.00
C PRO A 225 -14.15 43.33 2.07
N LEU A 226 -12.84 43.13 1.86
CA LEU A 226 -12.01 43.88 0.91
C LEU A 226 -12.38 43.60 -0.57
N MET A 227 -13.27 42.65 -0.85
CA MET A 227 -13.82 42.41 -2.19
C MET A 227 -14.90 43.41 -2.58
N ALA A 228 -15.52 44.10 -1.62
CA ALA A 228 -16.45 45.19 -1.90
C ALA A 228 -15.70 46.43 -2.42
N PRO A 229 -16.26 47.20 -3.38
CA PRO A 229 -17.57 47.04 -4.02
C PRO A 229 -17.54 46.19 -5.30
N LEU A 230 -16.42 45.52 -5.62
CA LEU A 230 -16.28 44.76 -6.86
C LEU A 230 -17.11 43.47 -6.86
N ILE A 231 -17.17 42.81 -5.70
CA ILE A 231 -18.04 41.66 -5.42
C ILE A 231 -18.62 41.86 -4.01
N ASP A 232 -19.91 42.10 -3.93
CA ASP A 232 -20.64 42.19 -2.66
C ASP A 232 -20.84 40.81 -2.01
N VAL A 233 -21.04 40.76 -0.69
CA VAL A 233 -21.36 39.52 0.04
C VAL A 233 -22.65 38.84 -0.48
N SER A 234 -23.56 39.63 -1.06
CA SER A 234 -24.79 39.15 -1.71
C SER A 234 -24.54 38.48 -3.06
N GLN A 235 -23.39 38.75 -3.70
CA GLN A 235 -22.93 38.17 -4.96
C GLN A 235 -21.94 37.01 -4.74
N TRP A 236 -21.25 36.98 -3.59
CA TRP A 236 -20.35 35.87 -3.22
C TRP A 236 -21.10 34.53 -3.15
N ARG A 237 -20.59 33.53 -3.87
CA ARG A 237 -21.10 32.16 -3.87
C ARG A 237 -19.97 31.17 -3.69
N LYS A 238 -20.29 30.01 -3.15
CA LYS A 238 -19.35 28.91 -3.02
C LYS A 238 -19.56 27.92 -4.16
N GLY A 239 -18.54 27.78 -5.01
CA GLY A 239 -18.53 26.83 -6.12
C GLY A 239 -18.21 25.39 -5.73
N SER A 240 -18.64 24.45 -6.56
CA SER A 240 -18.04 23.12 -6.66
C SER A 240 -16.63 23.20 -7.24
N GLN A 241 -15.74 22.29 -6.83
CA GLN A 241 -14.38 22.17 -7.40
C GLN A 241 -14.37 21.31 -8.68
N TRP A 242 -15.39 21.52 -9.52
CA TRP A 242 -15.56 20.95 -10.85
C TRP A 242 -16.56 21.83 -11.60
N PHE A 243 -16.48 21.83 -12.93
CA PHE A 243 -17.44 22.48 -13.81
C PHE A 243 -17.64 21.66 -15.09
N GLU A 244 -18.78 21.86 -15.74
CA GLU A 244 -18.97 21.59 -17.16
C GLU A 244 -19.32 22.90 -17.88
N VAL A 245 -18.47 23.33 -18.82
CA VAL A 245 -18.69 24.58 -19.57
C VAL A 245 -18.68 24.34 -21.07
N ASP A 246 -19.51 25.07 -21.79
CA ASP A 246 -19.45 25.13 -23.25
C ASP A 246 -18.27 25.99 -23.72
N ARG A 247 -17.92 25.85 -25.00
CA ARG A 247 -16.81 26.59 -25.61
C ARG A 247 -16.96 28.11 -25.49
N LYS A 248 -18.19 28.62 -25.54
CA LYS A 248 -18.43 30.07 -25.44
C LYS A 248 -18.06 30.56 -24.05
N LEU A 249 -18.55 29.91 -22.98
CA LEU A 249 -18.22 30.28 -21.61
C LEU A 249 -16.73 30.05 -21.30
N ALA A 250 -16.13 28.97 -21.79
CA ALA A 250 -14.69 28.72 -21.65
C ALA A 250 -13.83 29.89 -22.17
N ILE A 251 -14.19 30.49 -23.31
CA ILE A 251 -13.50 31.67 -23.85
C ILE A 251 -13.69 32.90 -22.94
N HIS A 252 -14.88 33.11 -22.37
CA HIS A 252 -15.11 34.23 -21.44
C HIS A 252 -14.32 34.06 -20.13
N ILE A 253 -14.17 32.83 -19.63
CA ILE A 253 -13.33 32.53 -18.45
C ILE A 253 -11.86 32.89 -18.71
N LEU A 254 -11.33 32.65 -19.91
CA LEU A 254 -9.96 33.05 -20.25
C LEU A 254 -9.79 34.56 -20.41
N GLN A 255 -10.83 35.28 -20.83
CA GLN A 255 -10.84 36.73 -20.98
C GLN A 255 -10.87 37.48 -19.64
N ASP A 256 -11.23 36.82 -18.53
CA ASP A 256 -11.28 37.47 -17.23
C ASP A 256 -9.87 37.76 -16.69
N ALA A 257 -9.63 39.01 -16.33
CA ALA A 257 -8.34 39.53 -15.86
C ALA A 257 -8.33 39.86 -14.37
N LYS A 258 -9.42 39.62 -13.63
CA LYS A 258 -9.55 40.01 -12.21
C LYS A 258 -9.89 38.82 -11.31
N LEU A 259 -8.91 38.37 -10.54
CA LEU A 259 -9.05 37.29 -9.56
C LEU A 259 -8.72 37.81 -8.15
N VAL A 260 -9.42 37.31 -7.12
CA VAL A 260 -9.24 37.74 -5.70
C VAL A 260 -9.20 36.51 -4.79
N GLU A 261 -8.27 36.48 -3.82
CA GLU A 261 -7.91 35.26 -3.07
C GLU A 261 -8.89 34.85 -1.95
N GLY A 262 -9.05 33.55 -1.70
CA GLY A 262 -9.94 32.99 -0.66
C GLY A 262 -9.57 31.57 -0.20
N GLY A 263 -9.80 31.25 1.09
CA GLY A 263 -9.08 30.19 1.83
C GLY A 263 -9.61 28.73 1.84
N ALA A 264 -8.90 27.88 2.61
CA ALA A 264 -8.76 26.41 2.49
C ALA A 264 -9.91 25.49 3.02
N HIS A 265 -9.96 24.23 2.58
CA HIS A 265 -11.19 23.40 2.53
C HIS A 265 -11.03 21.92 3.03
N PRO A 266 -11.98 21.35 3.83
CA PRO A 266 -12.01 19.92 4.28
C PRO A 266 -12.95 19.03 3.41
N ALA A 267 -13.03 17.69 3.44
CA ALA A 267 -12.40 16.50 4.09
C ALA A 267 -12.97 15.22 3.37
N THR A 268 -12.62 13.96 3.76
CA THR A 268 -12.80 12.72 2.94
C THR A 268 -13.51 11.54 3.67
N PHE A 269 -14.29 10.73 2.94
CA PHE A 269 -15.06 9.54 3.37
C PHE A 269 -14.32 8.21 3.02
N GLY A 270 -14.33 7.23 3.93
CA GLY A 270 -13.61 5.95 3.83
C GLY A 270 -14.46 4.73 3.45
N ARG A 271 -13.94 3.53 3.75
CA ARG A 271 -14.61 2.23 3.52
C ARG A 271 -15.92 2.12 4.31
N ASP A 272 -15.85 2.50 5.57
CA ASP A 272 -16.90 2.26 6.57
C ASP A 272 -18.06 3.28 6.49
N ASP A 273 -17.86 4.39 5.75
CA ASP A 273 -18.92 5.36 5.41
C ASP A 273 -19.91 4.82 4.36
N ILE A 274 -19.57 3.73 3.64
CA ILE A 274 -20.33 3.25 2.48
C ILE A 274 -21.28 2.12 2.86
N SER A 275 -22.57 2.43 2.92
CA SER A 275 -23.65 1.45 3.09
C SER A 275 -24.80 1.68 2.10
N GLU A 276 -25.65 0.66 1.90
CA GLU A 276 -26.87 0.82 1.10
C GLU A 276 -27.78 1.92 1.68
N GLU A 277 -27.83 2.04 3.01
CA GLU A 277 -28.58 3.10 3.69
C GLU A 277 -27.96 4.48 3.47
N PHE A 278 -26.63 4.62 3.50
CA PHE A 278 -25.95 5.88 3.18
C PHE A 278 -26.23 6.32 1.74
N LEU A 279 -26.09 5.40 0.77
CA LEU A 279 -26.37 5.68 -0.64
C LEU A 279 -27.85 5.99 -0.87
N ARG A 280 -28.78 5.24 -0.25
CA ARG A 280 -30.22 5.48 -0.41
C ARG A 280 -30.70 6.73 0.34
N LYS A 281 -30.51 6.84 1.66
CA LYS A 281 -31.08 7.93 2.49
C LYS A 281 -30.35 9.29 2.41
N LYS A 282 -29.09 9.36 1.95
CA LYS A 282 -28.36 10.63 1.83
C LYS A 282 -28.05 11.08 0.42
N LEU A 283 -28.03 10.18 -0.57
CA LEU A 283 -27.69 10.52 -1.96
C LEU A 283 -28.84 10.33 -2.96
N LEU A 284 -29.85 9.50 -2.67
CA LEU A 284 -30.89 9.13 -3.65
C LEU A 284 -32.34 9.42 -3.22
N ASP A 285 -32.66 9.34 -1.93
CA ASP A 285 -34.02 9.49 -1.40
C ASP A 285 -34.00 10.33 -0.11
N GLY A 286 -34.79 11.41 -0.05
CA GLY A 286 -34.76 12.31 1.11
C GLY A 286 -35.19 13.76 0.90
N SER A 287 -35.55 14.22 -0.30
CA SER A 287 -36.43 15.39 -0.52
C SER A 287 -36.71 15.62 -2.01
N ARG A 288 -37.94 16.04 -2.35
CA ARG A 288 -38.25 16.54 -3.71
C ARG A 288 -37.59 17.91 -3.87
N CYS A 289 -36.50 17.97 -4.64
CA CYS A 289 -35.79 19.22 -4.89
C CYS A 289 -36.51 20.09 -5.92
N LEU A 290 -36.44 21.42 -5.75
CA LEU A 290 -37.03 22.39 -6.67
C LEU A 290 -36.03 22.74 -7.78
N TYR A 291 -36.38 22.40 -9.02
CA TYR A 291 -35.64 22.74 -10.23
C TYR A 291 -36.46 23.75 -11.04
N ASN A 292 -35.97 24.98 -11.18
CA ASN A 292 -36.68 26.10 -11.83
C ASN A 292 -38.13 26.32 -11.33
N GLY A 293 -38.36 26.16 -10.01
CA GLY A 293 -39.67 26.32 -9.40
C GLY A 293 -40.63 25.14 -9.58
N GLN A 294 -40.21 24.06 -10.26
CA GLN A 294 -40.95 22.80 -10.38
C GLN A 294 -40.26 21.68 -9.58
N LEU A 295 -41.04 20.72 -9.09
CA LEU A 295 -40.54 19.63 -8.25
C LEU A 295 -39.90 18.53 -9.09
N SER A 296 -38.64 18.22 -8.81
CA SER A 296 -37.86 17.12 -9.39
C SER A 296 -37.71 15.95 -8.40
N ALA A 297 -37.52 14.75 -8.94
CA ALA A 297 -37.20 13.53 -8.20
C ALA A 297 -35.71 13.14 -8.27
N VAL A 298 -34.87 13.92 -8.97
CA VAL A 298 -33.42 13.68 -9.12
C VAL A 298 -32.69 14.99 -8.83
N CYS A 299 -31.70 14.93 -7.92
CA CYS A 299 -31.08 16.13 -7.33
C CYS A 299 -29.56 16.24 -7.48
N VAL A 300 -28.83 15.15 -7.79
CA VAL A 300 -27.35 15.12 -7.86
C VAL A 300 -26.88 14.15 -8.97
N PHE A 301 -25.83 14.51 -9.73
CA PHE A 301 -25.26 13.70 -10.82
C PHE A 301 -23.89 13.05 -10.53
N PHE A 302 -23.11 13.60 -9.59
CA PHE A 302 -21.79 13.09 -9.21
C PHE A 302 -21.58 13.22 -7.70
N ALA A 303 -20.94 12.23 -7.08
CA ALA A 303 -20.56 12.24 -5.66
C ALA A 303 -19.02 12.34 -5.54
N ARG A 304 -18.53 13.00 -4.49
CA ARG A 304 -17.10 13.30 -4.31
C ARG A 304 -16.64 13.07 -2.88
N LYS A 305 -15.30 13.12 -2.69
CA LYS A 305 -14.57 12.94 -1.43
C LYS A 305 -14.52 11.50 -0.92
N PHE A 306 -14.28 10.53 -1.79
CA PHE A 306 -14.07 9.13 -1.38
C PHE A 306 -12.57 8.79 -1.36
N ALA A 307 -12.11 8.16 -0.29
CA ALA A 307 -10.78 7.58 -0.18
C ALA A 307 -10.72 6.23 -0.92
N PRO A 308 -9.52 5.73 -1.29
CA PRO A 308 -9.39 4.46 -2.03
C PRO A 308 -10.08 3.26 -1.36
N GLY A 309 -10.15 3.22 -0.03
CA GLY A 309 -10.85 2.16 0.72
C GLY A 309 -12.36 2.09 0.49
N ALA A 310 -13.00 3.16 0.01
CA ALA A 310 -14.43 3.18 -0.33
C ALA A 310 -14.77 2.35 -1.59
N LEU A 311 -13.77 2.00 -2.41
CA LEU A 311 -13.98 1.37 -3.72
C LEU A 311 -14.68 0.01 -3.63
N GLU A 312 -14.28 -0.84 -2.70
CA GLU A 312 -14.82 -2.21 -2.56
C GLU A 312 -16.32 -2.23 -2.19
N PRO A 313 -16.80 -1.53 -1.14
CA PRO A 313 -18.23 -1.47 -0.84
C PRO A 313 -19.04 -0.70 -1.91
N LEU A 314 -18.45 0.31 -2.58
CA LEU A 314 -19.12 0.97 -3.71
C LEU A 314 -19.35 0.01 -4.90
N LEU A 315 -18.38 -0.86 -5.21
CA LEU A 315 -18.52 -1.89 -6.25
C LEU A 315 -19.53 -2.97 -5.88
N GLN A 316 -19.61 -3.37 -4.60
CA GLN A 316 -20.62 -4.33 -4.13
C GLN A 316 -22.05 -3.78 -4.23
N LEU A 317 -22.25 -2.49 -3.96
CA LEU A 317 -23.56 -1.82 -4.02
C LEU A 317 -23.94 -1.31 -5.42
N ALA A 318 -23.01 -1.31 -6.37
CA ALA A 318 -23.22 -0.82 -7.74
C ALA A 318 -24.39 -1.52 -8.49
N PRO A 319 -24.60 -2.85 -8.39
CA PRO A 319 -25.70 -3.52 -9.09
C PRO A 319 -27.07 -3.28 -8.47
N THR A 320 -27.14 -3.20 -7.13
CA THR A 320 -28.39 -3.15 -6.35
C THR A 320 -28.88 -1.73 -6.08
N VAL A 321 -27.97 -0.77 -5.93
CA VAL A 321 -28.29 0.63 -5.56
C VAL A 321 -28.09 1.58 -6.73
N LEU A 322 -27.03 1.41 -7.54
CA LEU A 322 -26.68 2.31 -8.64
C LEU A 322 -27.18 1.82 -10.02
N GLY A 323 -27.74 0.61 -10.10
CA GLY A 323 -28.41 0.08 -11.29
C GLY A 323 -27.50 -0.59 -12.34
N PHE A 324 -26.26 -0.94 -11.99
CA PHE A 324 -25.32 -1.58 -12.92
C PHE A 324 -25.48 -3.10 -13.01
N GLY A 325 -26.22 -3.58 -14.02
CA GLY A 325 -26.21 -4.99 -14.42
C GLY A 325 -27.23 -5.87 -13.69
N SER A 326 -28.36 -6.11 -14.33
CA SER A 326 -29.44 -6.94 -13.79
C SER A 326 -29.39 -8.39 -14.30
N ARG A 327 -29.21 -9.36 -13.39
CA ARG A 327 -29.71 -10.77 -13.44
C ARG A 327 -29.15 -11.68 -14.56
N LEU A 328 -28.84 -12.98 -14.41
CA LEU A 328 -28.98 -14.04 -13.38
C LEU A 328 -27.70 -14.94 -13.46
N LEU A 329 -27.34 -15.89 -12.58
CA LEU A 329 -27.87 -16.43 -11.32
C LEU A 329 -26.71 -17.04 -10.50
N PHE A 330 -26.92 -17.27 -9.21
CA PHE A 330 -25.91 -17.69 -8.23
C PHE A 330 -25.39 -19.14 -8.39
N GLY A 331 -24.13 -19.36 -7.99
CA GLY A 331 -23.58 -20.68 -7.72
C GLY A 331 -22.21 -20.62 -7.01
N LEU A 332 -22.17 -21.11 -5.76
CA LEU A 332 -21.02 -21.24 -4.85
C LEU A 332 -20.47 -19.90 -4.28
N VAL A 333 -20.44 -19.67 -2.95
CA VAL A 333 -19.85 -20.43 -1.81
C VAL A 333 -18.33 -20.23 -1.70
N TYR A 334 -17.94 -19.49 -0.67
CA TYR A 334 -16.64 -19.55 -0.01
C TYR A 334 -16.88 -19.98 1.45
N VAL A 335 -16.02 -20.74 2.13
CA VAL A 335 -15.02 -21.73 1.70
C VAL A 335 -14.94 -22.71 2.89
N MET A 336 -14.97 -24.02 2.66
CA MET A 336 -14.45 -24.96 3.68
C MET A 336 -12.95 -25.05 3.47
N ASN A 337 -12.16 -24.91 4.54
CA ASN A 337 -10.75 -25.26 4.49
C ASN A 337 -10.49 -26.47 5.40
N ALA A 338 -10.17 -27.61 4.78
CA ALA A 338 -9.77 -28.83 5.46
C ALA A 338 -8.87 -29.68 4.55
N GLY A 339 -7.56 -29.61 4.78
CA GLY A 339 -6.65 -30.75 4.60
C GLY A 339 -6.16 -31.11 3.19
N SER A 340 -4.84 -31.30 3.12
CA SER A 340 -4.08 -32.09 2.13
C SER A 340 -3.94 -31.56 0.67
N SER A 341 -2.68 -31.28 0.35
CA SER A 341 -1.95 -31.73 -0.86
C SER A 341 -2.29 -31.14 -2.25
N TYR A 342 -1.29 -31.27 -3.13
CA TYR A 342 -1.25 -30.94 -4.57
C TYR A 342 -1.00 -29.47 -4.96
N PRO A 343 0.06 -29.17 -5.75
CA PRO A 343 0.28 -27.83 -6.30
C PRO A 343 -0.56 -27.58 -7.57
N THR A 344 -1.27 -26.45 -7.61
CA THR A 344 -1.89 -25.92 -8.82
C THR A 344 -0.88 -25.09 -9.62
N ILE A 345 -0.81 -25.31 -10.93
CA ILE A 345 0.07 -24.58 -11.85
C ILE A 345 -0.75 -23.75 -12.85
N LEU A 346 -0.51 -22.44 -12.82
CA LEU A 346 -0.94 -21.46 -13.83
C LEU A 346 0.05 -21.47 -15.00
N VAL A 347 -0.44 -21.50 -16.24
CA VAL A 347 0.42 -21.24 -17.41
C VAL A 347 -0.30 -20.51 -18.52
N GLU A 348 0.44 -19.57 -19.10
CA GLU A 348 0.04 -18.67 -20.16
C GLU A 348 0.35 -19.24 -21.56
N GLN A 349 -0.46 -18.89 -22.56
CA GLN A 349 -0.03 -18.95 -23.95
C GLN A 349 -0.26 -17.61 -24.63
N ASN A 350 0.84 -17.04 -25.10
CA ASN A 350 0.81 -15.93 -26.02
C ASN A 350 0.48 -16.44 -27.43
N LYS A 351 -0.43 -15.77 -28.15
CA LYS A 351 -0.66 -15.99 -29.58
C LYS A 351 -0.68 -14.67 -30.33
N GLY A 352 0.46 -14.34 -30.94
CA GLY A 352 0.53 -13.29 -31.93
C GLY A 352 -0.01 -13.75 -33.29
N PHE A 353 -0.99 -13.02 -33.82
CA PHE A 353 -1.09 -12.73 -35.25
C PHE A 353 -1.63 -11.29 -35.41
N CYS A 354 -1.11 -10.56 -36.40
CA CYS A 354 -1.16 -9.10 -36.39
C CYS A 354 -2.47 -8.46 -36.89
N ALA A 355 -2.70 -7.25 -36.36
CA ALA A 355 -3.57 -6.16 -36.81
C ALA A 355 -5.08 -6.21 -36.44
N PRO A 356 -5.72 -5.06 -36.10
CA PRO A 356 -5.16 -3.80 -35.60
C PRO A 356 -5.76 -3.35 -34.24
N SER A 357 -4.99 -2.56 -33.46
CA SER A 357 -5.49 -1.72 -32.35
C SER A 357 -6.31 -2.44 -31.25
N MET A 358 -5.66 -3.26 -30.42
CA MET A 358 -6.14 -3.56 -29.07
C MET A 358 -5.11 -3.08 -28.06
N ALA A 359 -5.50 -2.11 -27.22
CA ALA A 359 -4.68 -1.68 -26.09
C ALA A 359 -4.74 -2.75 -25.00
N PHE A 360 -3.59 -3.17 -24.48
CA PHE A 360 -3.54 -4.17 -23.42
C PHE A 360 -3.98 -3.53 -22.09
N ALA A 361 -5.23 -3.77 -21.69
CA ALA A 361 -5.68 -3.52 -20.35
C ALA A 361 -4.89 -4.40 -19.36
N ALA A 362 -4.39 -3.80 -18.27
CA ALA A 362 -3.92 -4.56 -17.11
C ALA A 362 -5.13 -5.23 -16.44
N GLY A 363 -5.50 -6.41 -16.94
CA GLY A 363 -6.60 -7.20 -16.43
C GLY A 363 -6.29 -7.79 -15.05
N GLU A 364 -7.33 -8.01 -14.26
CA GLU A 364 -7.23 -8.87 -13.08
C GLU A 364 -6.91 -10.30 -13.54
N TYR A 365 -5.81 -10.87 -13.04
CA TYR A 365 -5.39 -12.22 -13.39
C TYR A 365 -6.32 -13.25 -12.74
N SER A 366 -7.30 -13.74 -13.49
CA SER A 366 -8.12 -14.89 -13.10
C SER A 366 -7.43 -16.22 -13.44
N LEU A 367 -7.55 -17.23 -12.56
CA LEU A 367 -7.10 -18.60 -12.84
C LEU A 367 -7.77 -19.15 -14.12
N SER A 368 -7.00 -19.25 -15.22
CA SER A 368 -7.51 -19.72 -16.52
C SER A 368 -7.87 -21.20 -16.51
N CYS A 369 -6.97 -22.05 -16.00
CA CYS A 369 -7.21 -23.48 -15.83
C CYS A 369 -6.16 -24.11 -14.91
N GLU A 370 -6.50 -25.26 -14.33
CA GLU A 370 -5.58 -26.11 -13.59
C GLU A 370 -5.17 -27.33 -14.45
N MET A 371 -3.86 -27.63 -14.48
CA MET A 371 -3.31 -28.81 -15.15
C MET A 371 -2.94 -29.89 -14.13
N ARG A 372 -3.91 -30.73 -13.75
CA ARG A 372 -3.68 -31.87 -12.86
C ARG A 372 -3.03 -33.02 -13.63
N GLY A 373 -1.95 -33.59 -13.09
CA GLY A 373 -1.35 -34.80 -13.67
C GLY A 373 -0.14 -35.34 -12.93
N HIS A 374 0.84 -34.50 -12.60
CA HIS A 374 2.04 -34.94 -11.86
C HIS A 374 1.69 -35.54 -10.50
N GLU A 375 2.44 -36.57 -10.11
CA GLU A 375 2.17 -37.36 -8.89
C GLU A 375 2.97 -36.87 -7.66
N ASP A 376 3.90 -35.94 -7.87
CA ASP A 376 4.80 -35.36 -6.85
C ASP A 376 5.18 -33.92 -7.27
N ASP A 377 5.90 -33.19 -6.40
CA ASP A 377 6.32 -31.79 -6.55
C ASP A 377 6.83 -31.45 -7.95
N VAL A 378 6.18 -30.50 -8.60
CA VAL A 378 6.67 -29.91 -9.85
C VAL A 378 7.81 -28.94 -9.55
N ARG A 379 8.92 -29.09 -10.27
CA ARG A 379 10.20 -28.40 -10.04
C ARG A 379 10.50 -27.31 -11.07
N ARG A 380 9.96 -27.42 -12.28
CA ARG A 380 10.12 -26.42 -13.34
C ARG A 380 8.92 -26.38 -14.29
N ILE A 381 8.66 -25.20 -14.83
CA ILE A 381 7.76 -24.93 -15.94
C ILE A 381 8.62 -24.33 -17.07
N CYS A 382 8.32 -24.69 -18.32
CA CYS A 382 8.94 -24.16 -19.53
C CYS A 382 7.84 -23.87 -20.56
N ILE A 383 7.70 -22.61 -20.98
CA ILE A 383 6.74 -22.21 -22.01
C ILE A 383 7.35 -22.52 -23.38
N CYS A 384 6.56 -23.08 -24.30
CA CYS A 384 7.04 -23.55 -25.60
C CYS A 384 6.39 -22.73 -26.73
N ASP A 385 6.66 -21.43 -26.81
CA ASP A 385 6.26 -20.49 -27.90
C ASP A 385 4.85 -20.66 -28.50
N GLY A 386 3.82 -20.86 -27.67
CA GLY A 386 2.44 -21.04 -28.18
C GLY A 386 2.12 -22.42 -28.78
N PHE A 387 3.08 -23.35 -28.80
CA PHE A 387 2.87 -24.76 -29.13
C PHE A 387 2.35 -25.54 -27.91
N GLY A 388 2.86 -25.25 -26.73
CA GLY A 388 2.49 -25.93 -25.50
C GLY A 388 3.33 -25.50 -24.31
N ILE A 389 3.44 -26.40 -23.33
CA ILE A 389 4.09 -26.18 -22.05
C ILE A 389 4.76 -27.49 -21.63
N ALA A 390 6.00 -27.44 -21.14
CA ALA A 390 6.61 -28.56 -20.43
C ALA A 390 6.69 -28.32 -18.92
N THR A 391 6.40 -29.34 -18.12
CA THR A 391 6.55 -29.35 -16.66
C THR A 391 7.39 -30.54 -16.19
N SER A 392 8.27 -30.37 -15.22
CA SER A 392 9.14 -31.43 -14.66
C SER A 392 8.84 -31.68 -13.19
N SER A 393 8.92 -32.93 -12.72
CA SER A 393 8.55 -33.27 -11.34
C SER A 393 9.52 -34.26 -10.68
N ARG A 394 9.42 -34.36 -9.35
CA ARG A 394 9.95 -35.47 -8.56
C ARG A 394 9.33 -36.83 -8.91
N ASP A 395 8.19 -36.87 -9.60
CA ASP A 395 7.59 -38.10 -10.17
C ASP A 395 8.43 -38.73 -11.30
N LYS A 396 9.62 -38.16 -11.58
CA LYS A 396 10.62 -38.60 -12.58
C LYS A 396 10.19 -38.38 -14.03
N THR A 397 9.06 -37.72 -14.26
CA THR A 397 8.54 -37.43 -15.60
C THR A 397 8.70 -35.97 -15.98
N VAL A 398 8.73 -35.73 -17.29
CA VAL A 398 8.38 -34.44 -17.87
C VAL A 398 7.03 -34.60 -18.55
N ARG A 399 6.10 -33.66 -18.35
CA ARG A 399 4.78 -33.67 -19.00
C ARG A 399 4.67 -32.51 -19.96
N TYR A 400 4.20 -32.79 -21.17
CA TYR A 400 3.95 -31.79 -22.20
C TYR A 400 2.45 -31.58 -22.40
N TRP A 401 2.03 -30.32 -22.31
CA TRP A 401 0.63 -29.90 -22.30
C TRP A 401 0.34 -29.04 -23.52
N THR A 402 -0.73 -29.34 -24.25
CA THR A 402 -1.14 -28.61 -25.46
C THR A 402 -2.51 -27.94 -25.27
N PRO A 403 -2.80 -26.85 -25.99
CA PRO A 403 -4.10 -26.18 -25.89
C PRO A 403 -5.25 -27.09 -26.36
N ASN A 404 -6.35 -27.08 -25.62
CA ASN A 404 -7.58 -27.76 -26.01
C ASN A 404 -8.23 -27.03 -27.19
N SER A 405 -8.50 -27.75 -28.28
CA SER A 405 -9.08 -27.21 -29.52
C SER A 405 -10.56 -26.79 -29.38
N GLU A 406 -11.32 -27.45 -28.51
CA GLU A 406 -12.74 -27.21 -28.30
C GLU A 406 -13.02 -26.16 -27.21
N LYS A 407 -12.18 -26.15 -26.16
CA LYS A 407 -12.29 -25.24 -25.00
C LYS A 407 -11.08 -24.33 -24.95
N LYS A 408 -11.18 -23.19 -25.66
CA LYS A 408 -10.24 -22.07 -25.50
C LYS A 408 -10.07 -21.75 -24.01
N HIS A 409 -8.84 -21.46 -23.58
CA HIS A 409 -8.41 -21.27 -22.19
C HIS A 409 -8.19 -22.53 -21.32
N ARG A 410 -8.14 -23.74 -21.92
CA ARG A 410 -7.70 -24.97 -21.23
C ARG A 410 -6.54 -25.66 -21.95
N TYR A 411 -5.69 -26.34 -21.19
CA TYR A 411 -4.71 -27.31 -21.71
C TYR A 411 -5.14 -28.74 -21.45
N VAL A 412 -4.55 -29.67 -22.22
CA VAL A 412 -4.65 -31.12 -22.06
C VAL A 412 -3.25 -31.75 -22.05
N LEU A 413 -3.09 -32.83 -21.30
CA LEU A 413 -1.85 -33.61 -21.30
C LEU A 413 -1.67 -34.28 -22.67
N SER A 414 -0.60 -33.93 -23.37
CA SER A 414 -0.31 -34.47 -24.72
C SER A 414 0.72 -35.59 -24.69
N LYS A 415 1.72 -35.51 -23.80
CA LYS A 415 2.77 -36.53 -23.64
C LYS A 415 3.21 -36.60 -22.18
N THR A 416 3.50 -37.81 -21.70
CA THR A 416 4.30 -38.05 -20.50
C THR A 416 5.63 -38.64 -20.96
N LEU A 417 6.72 -37.90 -20.73
CA LEU A 417 8.08 -38.24 -21.09
C LEU A 417 8.73 -38.88 -19.86
N ALA A 418 8.89 -40.20 -19.89
CA ALA A 418 9.43 -41.00 -18.79
C ALA A 418 10.74 -41.67 -19.23
N GLY A 419 11.81 -41.49 -18.43
CA GLY A 419 13.15 -41.94 -18.82
C GLY A 419 14.28 -41.47 -17.89
N HIS A 420 14.06 -40.40 -17.12
CA HIS A 420 14.87 -40.16 -15.92
C HIS A 420 14.58 -41.24 -14.87
N SER A 421 15.62 -41.67 -14.16
CA SER A 421 15.55 -42.67 -13.08
C SER A 421 15.32 -42.05 -11.70
N SER A 422 15.47 -40.72 -11.60
CA SER A 422 15.30 -39.90 -10.39
C SER A 422 14.63 -38.55 -10.73
N PHE A 423 14.53 -37.66 -9.75
CA PHE A 423 13.81 -36.38 -9.84
C PHE A 423 14.28 -35.53 -11.03
N VAL A 424 13.34 -34.94 -11.78
CA VAL A 424 13.66 -34.01 -12.87
C VAL A 424 13.64 -32.58 -12.35
N GLY A 425 14.71 -31.83 -12.64
CA GLY A 425 14.87 -30.43 -12.23
C GLY A 425 14.68 -29.49 -13.42
N PRO A 426 15.76 -28.95 -14.01
CA PRO A 426 15.70 -27.95 -15.07
C PRO A 426 15.08 -28.48 -16.37
N LEU A 427 14.50 -27.55 -17.13
CA LEU A 427 13.96 -27.75 -18.47
C LEU A 427 14.44 -26.62 -19.39
N ALA A 428 14.63 -26.93 -20.68
CA ALA A 428 14.80 -25.94 -21.74
C ALA A 428 14.06 -26.39 -23.02
N TRP A 429 13.60 -25.41 -23.80
CA TRP A 429 12.84 -25.60 -25.03
C TRP A 429 13.76 -25.60 -26.26
N ILE A 430 13.54 -26.55 -27.18
CA ILE A 430 14.09 -26.50 -28.54
C ILE A 430 12.91 -26.30 -29.50
N PRO A 431 12.75 -25.11 -30.09
CA PRO A 431 11.61 -24.80 -30.96
C PRO A 431 11.59 -25.61 -32.26
N PRO A 432 10.46 -25.61 -33.00
CA PRO A 432 10.24 -26.54 -34.11
C PRO A 432 10.97 -26.17 -35.42
N GLY A 433 11.47 -27.18 -36.11
CA GLY A 433 12.07 -27.04 -37.44
C GLY A 433 12.60 -28.35 -38.02
N GLU A 434 13.75 -28.32 -38.70
CA GLU A 434 14.19 -29.42 -39.56
C GLU A 434 14.57 -30.70 -38.80
N ARG A 435 15.21 -30.58 -37.63
CA ARG A 435 15.55 -31.74 -36.78
C ARG A 435 14.37 -32.22 -35.94
N PHE A 436 13.60 -31.29 -35.39
CA PHE A 436 12.47 -31.56 -34.50
C PHE A 436 11.22 -30.86 -35.04
N PRO A 437 10.40 -31.53 -35.89
CA PRO A 437 9.27 -30.89 -36.56
C PRO A 437 8.19 -30.32 -35.64
N ASP A 438 8.04 -30.89 -34.44
CA ASP A 438 7.10 -30.46 -33.39
C ASP A 438 7.82 -29.81 -32.20
N GLY A 439 9.13 -29.55 -32.34
CA GLY A 439 10.02 -29.12 -31.26
C GLY A 439 10.53 -30.27 -30.38
N GLY A 440 11.41 -29.93 -29.45
CA GLY A 440 12.04 -30.86 -28.52
C GLY A 440 12.24 -30.24 -27.15
N ILE A 441 12.41 -31.07 -26.14
CA ILE A 441 12.65 -30.63 -24.75
C ILE A 441 14.00 -31.14 -24.30
N VAL A 442 14.74 -30.33 -23.56
CA VAL A 442 15.92 -30.75 -22.80
C VAL A 442 15.54 -30.81 -21.32
N SER A 443 15.84 -31.92 -20.64
CA SER A 443 15.60 -32.08 -19.20
C SER A 443 16.84 -32.54 -18.45
N GLY A 444 17.05 -32.02 -17.24
CA GLY A 444 18.16 -32.40 -16.38
C GLY A 444 17.66 -33.10 -15.12
N GLY A 445 18.33 -34.18 -14.71
CA GLY A 445 17.90 -35.00 -13.58
C GLY A 445 18.84 -35.02 -12.38
N MET A 446 18.30 -35.44 -11.24
CA MET A 446 19.07 -35.85 -10.06
C MET A 446 19.81 -37.18 -10.29
N ASP A 447 19.48 -37.90 -11.36
CA ASP A 447 20.25 -39.03 -11.88
C ASP A 447 21.48 -38.60 -12.69
N THR A 448 21.84 -37.32 -12.66
CA THR A 448 23.00 -36.68 -13.32
C THR A 448 22.97 -36.66 -14.86
N HIS A 449 21.90 -37.18 -15.47
CA HIS A 449 21.74 -37.20 -16.93
C HIS A 449 21.10 -35.90 -17.42
N VAL A 450 21.43 -35.51 -18.65
CA VAL A 450 20.63 -34.57 -19.44
C VAL A 450 20.02 -35.36 -20.61
N LEU A 451 18.71 -35.26 -20.80
CA LEU A 451 17.97 -35.97 -21.85
C LEU A 451 17.39 -34.96 -22.85
N LEU A 452 17.48 -35.27 -24.14
CA LEU A 452 16.84 -34.53 -25.23
C LEU A 452 15.71 -35.38 -25.81
N TRP A 453 14.50 -34.83 -25.83
CA TRP A 453 13.26 -35.50 -26.26
C TRP A 453 12.76 -34.93 -27.60
N ASP A 454 12.33 -35.78 -28.55
CA ASP A 454 11.51 -35.34 -29.71
C ASP A 454 10.04 -35.34 -29.26
N LEU A 455 9.37 -34.18 -29.27
CA LEU A 455 7.96 -34.09 -28.84
C LEU A 455 7.00 -34.83 -29.77
N ARG A 456 7.36 -35.05 -31.03
CA ARG A 456 6.52 -35.75 -32.01
C ARG A 456 6.33 -37.21 -31.62
N THR A 457 7.44 -37.91 -31.35
CA THR A 457 7.40 -39.30 -30.93
C THR A 457 7.14 -39.42 -29.42
N GLY A 458 7.84 -38.61 -28.62
CA GLY A 458 7.89 -38.69 -27.16
C GLY A 458 9.13 -39.43 -26.63
N ASP A 459 10.06 -39.82 -27.50
CA ASP A 459 11.24 -40.61 -27.16
C ASP A 459 12.46 -39.74 -26.83
N VAL A 460 13.40 -40.31 -26.08
CA VAL A 460 14.74 -39.75 -25.88
C VAL A 460 15.57 -39.94 -27.15
N VAL A 461 16.05 -38.84 -27.72
CA VAL A 461 16.91 -38.79 -28.91
C VAL A 461 18.39 -38.69 -28.54
N GLU A 462 18.73 -38.00 -27.45
CA GLU A 462 20.10 -37.93 -26.94
C GLU A 462 20.11 -38.06 -25.42
N THR A 463 21.10 -38.83 -24.92
CA THR A 463 21.34 -39.05 -23.50
C THR A 463 22.76 -38.59 -23.18
N MET A 464 22.87 -37.38 -22.67
CA MET A 464 24.14 -36.76 -22.29
C MET A 464 24.52 -37.21 -20.88
N LYS A 465 25.67 -37.88 -20.77
CA LYS A 465 26.22 -38.41 -19.51
C LYS A 465 27.59 -37.78 -19.26
N GLY A 466 27.81 -37.25 -18.07
CA GLY A 466 29.11 -36.70 -17.68
C GLY A 466 29.09 -35.96 -16.35
N HIS A 467 27.99 -35.31 -15.99
CA HIS A 467 27.85 -34.73 -14.64
C HIS A 467 27.93 -35.82 -13.57
N GLY A 468 28.64 -35.52 -12.48
CA GLY A 468 28.84 -36.40 -11.34
C GLY A 468 27.74 -36.28 -10.29
N LEU A 469 26.98 -35.18 -10.29
CA LEU A 469 25.85 -34.90 -9.40
C LEU A 469 24.68 -34.27 -10.17
N GLN A 470 23.59 -33.98 -9.46
CA GLN A 470 22.34 -33.44 -10.00
C GLN A 470 22.56 -32.24 -10.93
N VAL A 471 21.90 -32.27 -12.09
CA VAL A 471 21.82 -31.13 -13.01
C VAL A 471 20.87 -30.07 -12.45
N THR A 472 21.31 -28.82 -12.37
CA THR A 472 20.60 -27.70 -11.72
C THR A 472 20.07 -26.65 -12.69
N GLY A 473 20.72 -26.48 -13.85
CA GLY A 473 20.30 -25.52 -14.86
C GLY A 473 20.60 -26.01 -16.29
N LEU A 474 19.83 -25.48 -17.24
CA LEU A 474 19.92 -25.80 -18.67
C LEU A 474 19.73 -24.54 -19.51
N VAL A 475 20.48 -24.44 -20.60
CA VAL A 475 20.43 -23.40 -21.62
C VAL A 475 20.56 -24.06 -23.00
N VAL A 476 19.84 -23.56 -24.00
CA VAL A 476 20.05 -23.90 -25.41
C VAL A 476 20.67 -22.69 -26.10
N GLU A 477 21.74 -22.90 -26.86
CA GLU A 477 22.39 -21.87 -27.65
C GLU A 477 21.84 -21.83 -29.09
N GLY A 478 21.96 -20.68 -29.77
CA GLY A 478 21.36 -20.47 -31.10
C GLY A 478 21.92 -21.35 -32.22
N ASN A 479 22.99 -22.10 -31.97
CA ASN A 479 23.56 -23.12 -32.86
C ASN A 479 23.03 -24.55 -32.58
N GLY A 480 22.16 -24.72 -31.58
CA GLY A 480 21.63 -26.01 -31.13
C GLY A 480 22.50 -26.75 -30.12
N ASP A 481 23.59 -26.14 -29.61
CA ASP A 481 24.33 -26.68 -28.47
C ASP A 481 23.52 -26.52 -27.19
N ILE A 482 23.70 -27.46 -26.26
CA ILE A 482 23.07 -27.45 -24.93
C ILE A 482 24.14 -27.13 -23.91
N VAL A 483 23.86 -26.25 -22.95
CA VAL A 483 24.73 -25.98 -21.80
C VAL A 483 24.01 -26.37 -20.51
N SER A 484 24.68 -27.14 -19.65
CA SER A 484 24.16 -27.58 -18.35
C SER A 484 25.07 -27.19 -17.20
N SER A 485 24.47 -26.88 -16.05
CA SER A 485 25.17 -26.69 -14.77
C SER A 485 24.76 -27.76 -13.75
N SER A 486 25.60 -28.04 -12.77
CA SER A 486 25.36 -29.09 -11.77
C SER A 486 25.84 -28.73 -10.36
N VAL A 487 25.34 -29.50 -9.39
CA VAL A 487 25.83 -29.56 -8.01
C VAL A 487 27.31 -30.00 -7.95
N ASP A 488 27.84 -30.65 -9.00
CA ASP A 488 29.27 -31.01 -9.14
C ASP A 488 30.20 -29.83 -9.46
N SER A 489 29.70 -28.59 -9.37
CA SER A 489 30.42 -27.34 -9.62
C SER A 489 30.89 -27.11 -11.07
N SER A 490 30.55 -28.02 -12.00
CA SER A 490 30.92 -27.90 -13.42
C SER A 490 29.81 -27.32 -14.30
N ILE A 491 30.24 -26.64 -15.37
CA ILE A 491 29.42 -26.36 -16.54
C ILE A 491 29.87 -27.28 -17.66
N ARG A 492 28.91 -27.86 -18.39
CA ARG A 492 29.17 -28.69 -19.57
C ARG A 492 28.41 -28.17 -20.77
N ARG A 493 29.06 -28.13 -21.93
CA ARG A 493 28.47 -27.83 -23.24
C ARG A 493 28.45 -29.10 -24.08
N TRP A 494 27.30 -29.39 -24.67
CA TRP A 494 27.00 -30.59 -25.42
C TRP A 494 26.63 -30.25 -26.85
N ARG A 495 27.11 -31.05 -27.78
CA ARG A 495 26.76 -30.97 -29.21
C ARG A 495 26.47 -32.37 -29.73
N LYS A 496 25.25 -32.59 -30.20
CA LYS A 496 24.79 -33.90 -30.71
C LYS A 496 24.99 -35.04 -29.70
N GLY A 497 24.59 -34.81 -28.44
CA GLY A 497 24.72 -35.76 -27.33
C GLY A 497 26.13 -35.93 -26.75
N LEU A 498 27.16 -35.39 -27.40
CA LEU A 498 28.56 -35.49 -26.97
C LEU A 498 28.99 -34.24 -26.20
N GLU A 499 29.77 -34.43 -25.14
CA GLU A 499 30.45 -33.33 -24.45
C GLU A 499 31.51 -32.74 -25.38
N ILE A 500 31.44 -31.43 -25.62
CA ILE A 500 32.48 -30.69 -26.35
C ILE A 500 33.31 -29.81 -25.43
N GLU A 501 32.74 -29.38 -24.30
CA GLU A 501 33.44 -28.61 -23.29
C GLU A 501 32.92 -28.94 -21.89
N CYS A 502 33.84 -29.19 -20.96
CA CYS A 502 33.59 -29.13 -19.52
C CYS A 502 34.57 -28.13 -18.89
N TRP A 503 34.12 -27.44 -17.85
CA TRP A 503 34.96 -26.65 -16.95
C TRP A 503 34.34 -26.55 -15.57
N GLU A 504 35.19 -26.57 -14.53
CA GLU A 504 34.80 -26.20 -13.17
C GLU A 504 34.57 -24.69 -13.15
N ALA A 505 33.34 -24.27 -12.87
CA ALA A 505 32.96 -22.86 -12.90
C ALA A 505 33.03 -22.22 -11.51
N HIS A 506 32.75 -23.00 -10.48
CA HIS A 506 32.62 -22.57 -9.09
C HIS A 506 33.33 -23.55 -8.16
N LYS A 507 33.58 -23.15 -6.91
CA LYS A 507 34.17 -24.06 -5.90
C LYS A 507 33.14 -24.98 -5.24
N VAL A 508 31.86 -24.63 -5.34
CA VAL A 508 30.72 -25.32 -4.72
C VAL A 508 29.57 -25.37 -5.73
N ALA A 509 28.59 -26.25 -5.47
CA ALA A 509 27.37 -26.46 -6.24
C ALA A 509 26.80 -25.21 -6.93
N ILE A 510 26.66 -25.30 -8.26
CA ILE A 510 26.00 -24.26 -9.06
C ILE A 510 24.50 -24.42 -8.89
N GLN A 511 23.81 -23.35 -8.51
CA GLN A 511 22.36 -23.36 -8.30
C GLN A 511 21.59 -22.98 -9.57
N ALA A 512 22.16 -22.13 -10.43
CA ALA A 512 21.55 -21.72 -11.68
C ALA A 512 22.58 -21.32 -12.74
N VAL A 513 22.21 -21.49 -14.02
CA VAL A 513 22.86 -20.89 -15.19
C VAL A 513 21.80 -20.19 -16.05
N VAL A 514 22.11 -19.00 -16.55
CA VAL A 514 21.26 -18.21 -17.46
C VAL A 514 22.12 -17.67 -18.60
N ARG A 515 21.57 -17.57 -19.82
CA ARG A 515 22.22 -16.94 -20.97
C ARG A 515 21.69 -15.53 -21.17
N LEU A 516 22.60 -14.57 -21.31
CA LEU A 516 22.25 -13.18 -21.63
C LEU A 516 21.95 -13.01 -23.12
N PRO A 517 21.18 -11.99 -23.53
CA PRO A 517 20.90 -11.72 -24.95
C PRO A 517 22.16 -11.51 -25.80
N SER A 518 23.23 -11.00 -25.20
CA SER A 518 24.55 -10.82 -25.82
C SER A 518 25.33 -12.14 -26.04
N GLY A 519 24.90 -13.24 -25.41
CA GLY A 519 25.43 -14.59 -25.58
C GLY A 519 26.31 -15.09 -24.45
N GLU A 520 26.77 -14.23 -23.53
CA GLU A 520 27.45 -14.64 -22.31
C GLU A 520 26.55 -15.47 -21.39
N LEU A 521 27.16 -16.31 -20.53
CA LEU A 521 26.47 -17.07 -19.50
C LEU A 521 26.70 -16.42 -18.13
N VAL A 522 25.69 -16.45 -17.26
CA VAL A 522 25.80 -16.07 -15.85
C VAL A 522 25.49 -17.29 -15.00
N THR A 523 26.35 -17.59 -14.03
CA THR A 523 26.12 -18.63 -13.02
C THR A 523 26.10 -18.06 -11.61
N GLY A 524 25.29 -18.68 -10.74
CA GLY A 524 25.28 -18.43 -9.30
C GLY A 524 25.49 -19.74 -8.54
N SER A 525 26.27 -19.69 -7.46
CA SER A 525 26.69 -20.87 -6.70
C SER A 525 26.55 -20.67 -5.19
N SER A 526 26.45 -21.79 -4.47
CA SER A 526 26.59 -21.83 -3.01
C SER A 526 27.99 -21.44 -2.51
N ASP A 527 28.97 -21.22 -3.39
CA ASP A 527 30.28 -20.63 -3.05
C ASP A 527 30.21 -19.12 -2.75
N SER A 528 28.99 -18.56 -2.67
CA SER A 528 28.71 -17.14 -2.40
C SER A 528 29.22 -16.18 -3.49
N THR A 529 29.42 -16.71 -4.70
CA THR A 529 29.79 -15.92 -5.88
C THR A 529 28.79 -16.10 -7.02
N MET A 530 28.67 -15.05 -7.83
CA MET A 530 28.13 -15.13 -9.19
C MET A 530 29.27 -14.88 -10.19
N LYS A 531 29.18 -15.48 -11.39
CA LYS A 531 30.23 -15.35 -12.41
C LYS A 531 29.62 -15.11 -13.79
N LEU A 532 30.19 -14.16 -14.52
CA LEU A 532 29.88 -13.87 -15.92
C LEU A 532 30.92 -14.55 -16.81
N TRP A 533 30.48 -15.28 -17.83
CA TRP A 533 31.32 -16.14 -18.66
C TRP A 533 31.17 -15.83 -20.15
N LYS A 534 32.31 -15.78 -20.84
CA LYS A 534 32.38 -15.73 -22.31
C LYS A 534 33.10 -16.99 -22.79
N GLY A 535 32.33 -18.04 -23.10
CA GLY A 535 32.85 -19.40 -23.17
C GLY A 535 33.40 -19.84 -21.81
N LYS A 536 34.55 -20.51 -21.78
CA LYS A 536 35.24 -20.91 -20.52
C LYS A 536 35.87 -19.76 -19.73
N ASN A 537 35.92 -18.55 -20.30
CA ASN A 537 36.60 -17.42 -19.68
C ASN A 537 35.65 -16.64 -18.77
N CYS A 538 35.84 -16.75 -17.45
CA CYS A 538 35.19 -15.88 -16.47
C CYS A 538 35.63 -14.43 -16.72
N GLN A 539 34.70 -13.58 -17.15
CA GLN A 539 34.92 -12.15 -17.37
C GLN A 539 34.88 -11.36 -16.06
N GLN A 540 33.99 -11.76 -15.15
CA GLN A 540 33.78 -11.09 -13.88
C GLN A 540 33.27 -12.08 -12.82
N THR A 541 33.84 -12.00 -11.61
CA THR A 541 33.29 -12.67 -10.42
C THR A 541 32.72 -11.61 -9.49
N PHE A 542 31.47 -11.79 -9.10
CA PHE A 542 30.77 -11.00 -8.09
C PHE A 542 30.82 -11.79 -6.78
N VAL A 543 31.26 -11.17 -5.68
CA VAL A 543 31.45 -11.82 -4.37
C VAL A 543 30.56 -11.13 -3.35
N GLY A 544 29.69 -11.88 -2.66
CA GLY A 544 28.72 -11.33 -1.69
C GLY A 544 28.98 -11.70 -0.23
N HIS A 545 29.52 -12.90 0.04
CA HIS A 545 29.68 -13.41 1.41
C HIS A 545 31.02 -14.15 1.56
N THR A 546 31.75 -13.90 2.66
CA THR A 546 33.09 -14.47 2.93
C THR A 546 33.15 -15.25 4.25
N GLY A 547 33.84 -16.40 4.26
CA GLY A 547 34.03 -17.25 5.44
C GLY A 547 35.40 -17.10 6.13
N LEU A 548 35.62 -17.86 7.23
CA LEU A 548 36.76 -17.79 8.17
C LEU A 548 38.16 -17.58 7.56
N GLU A 549 38.43 -18.15 6.38
CA GLU A 549 39.68 -17.98 5.62
C GLU A 549 40.07 -16.51 5.42
N ALA A 550 39.09 -15.60 5.35
CA ALA A 550 39.30 -14.17 5.17
C ALA A 550 40.13 -13.50 6.28
N LEU A 551 40.25 -14.12 7.46
CA LEU A 551 41.04 -13.61 8.60
C LEU A 551 42.54 -13.95 8.52
N GLN A 552 42.97 -14.80 7.57
CA GLN A 552 44.38 -15.12 7.40
C GLN A 552 45.19 -13.97 6.79
N ALA A 553 44.55 -13.07 6.05
CA ALA A 553 45.17 -11.86 5.54
C ALA A 553 45.15 -10.76 6.64
N PRO A 554 46.29 -10.13 6.96
CA PRO A 554 46.33 -9.04 7.93
C PRO A 554 45.52 -7.84 7.44
N GLY A 555 44.95 -7.08 8.37
CA GLY A 555 44.26 -5.83 8.07
C GLY A 555 45.23 -4.71 7.65
N ALA A 556 44.72 -3.79 6.84
CA ALA A 556 45.47 -2.66 6.31
C ALA A 556 45.56 -1.48 7.29
N THR A 557 44.60 -1.34 8.20
CA THR A 557 44.52 -0.24 9.18
C THR A 557 43.97 -0.73 10.52
N ASP A 558 44.50 -0.20 11.63
CA ASP A 558 44.01 -0.48 12.99
C ASP A 558 42.51 -0.17 13.10
N GLY A 559 41.74 -1.07 13.71
CA GLY A 559 40.28 -0.99 13.79
C GLY A 559 39.51 -1.35 12.50
N GLN A 560 40.18 -1.81 11.43
CA GLN A 560 39.48 -2.28 10.23
C GLN A 560 38.54 -3.44 10.59
N THR A 561 37.27 -3.38 10.24
CA THR A 561 36.32 -4.46 10.49
C THR A 561 36.14 -5.39 9.30
N LYS A 562 35.80 -6.65 9.57
CA LYS A 562 35.53 -7.70 8.57
C LYS A 562 34.44 -8.62 9.09
N VAL A 563 33.38 -8.81 8.32
CA VAL A 563 32.31 -9.77 8.65
C VAL A 563 32.58 -11.08 7.91
N VAL A 564 32.52 -12.17 8.68
CA VAL A 564 33.10 -13.45 8.32
C VAL A 564 32.16 -14.55 8.79
N ARG A 565 31.75 -15.46 7.90
CA ARG A 565 30.85 -16.56 8.25
C ARG A 565 31.60 -17.64 9.06
N GLU A 566 31.12 -17.89 10.27
CA GLU A 566 31.58 -18.92 11.20
C GLU A 566 30.40 -19.86 11.47
N GLY A 567 30.39 -21.02 10.80
CA GLY A 567 29.22 -21.91 10.75
C GLY A 567 28.05 -21.29 9.96
N ASP A 568 26.86 -21.23 10.56
CA ASP A 568 25.69 -20.56 9.98
C ASP A 568 25.55 -19.09 10.39
N ASN A 569 26.39 -18.60 11.31
CA ASN A 569 26.32 -17.23 11.81
C ASN A 569 27.31 -16.33 11.07
N GLY A 570 26.91 -15.08 10.83
CA GLY A 570 27.81 -14.01 10.43
C GLY A 570 28.51 -13.45 11.68
N VAL A 571 29.84 -13.38 11.68
CA VAL A 571 30.63 -12.95 12.84
C VAL A 571 31.56 -11.81 12.44
N ALA A 572 31.52 -10.72 13.18
CA ALA A 572 32.36 -9.55 12.94
C ALA A 572 33.69 -9.68 13.70
N TYR A 573 34.77 -9.29 13.03
CA TYR A 573 36.13 -9.18 13.57
C TYR A 573 36.68 -7.77 13.32
N SER A 574 37.57 -7.30 14.19
CA SER A 574 38.29 -6.03 14.06
C SER A 574 39.80 -6.28 14.01
N TRP A 575 40.52 -5.57 13.15
CA TRP A 575 41.97 -5.70 13.03
C TRP A 575 42.68 -4.91 14.13
N ASN A 576 43.48 -5.60 14.93
CA ASN A 576 44.36 -5.01 15.93
C ASN A 576 45.78 -4.96 15.35
N ALA A 577 46.17 -3.79 14.86
CA ALA A 577 47.47 -3.58 14.21
C ALA A 577 48.64 -3.60 15.19
N ARG A 578 48.40 -3.39 16.50
CA ARG A 578 49.42 -3.48 17.55
C ARG A 578 49.80 -4.93 17.85
N GLU A 579 48.82 -5.82 17.88
CA GLU A 579 49.01 -7.25 18.15
C GLU A 579 49.03 -8.12 16.88
N TYR A 580 48.87 -7.49 15.71
CA TYR A 580 48.89 -8.09 14.38
C TYR A 580 47.91 -9.27 14.21
N LYS A 581 46.69 -9.11 14.73
CA LYS A 581 45.66 -10.16 14.78
C LYS A 581 44.25 -9.59 14.56
N TRP A 582 43.31 -10.47 14.21
CA TRP A 582 41.89 -10.15 14.16
C TRP A 582 41.20 -10.52 15.47
N ASP A 583 40.66 -9.52 16.18
CA ASP A 583 39.88 -9.69 17.41
C ASP A 583 38.40 -9.92 17.06
N LYS A 584 37.78 -11.01 17.56
CA LYS A 584 36.33 -11.29 17.39
C LYS A 584 35.55 -10.25 18.20
N ILE A 585 34.74 -9.42 17.53
CA ILE A 585 33.95 -8.34 18.16
C ILE A 585 32.49 -8.71 18.41
N GLY A 586 31.94 -9.72 17.73
CA GLY A 586 30.62 -10.27 18.05
C GLY A 586 30.00 -11.08 16.92
N GLU A 587 28.97 -11.86 17.25
CA GLU A 587 28.07 -12.44 16.25
C GLU A 587 27.05 -11.38 15.82
N VAL A 588 26.73 -11.34 14.53
CA VAL A 588 25.84 -10.33 13.96
C VAL A 588 24.40 -10.73 14.28
N VAL A 589 23.88 -10.14 15.36
CA VAL A 589 22.47 -10.19 15.77
C VAL A 589 21.97 -8.75 15.87
N ASP A 590 20.72 -8.49 15.46
CA ASP A 590 20.25 -7.13 15.20
C ASP A 590 20.13 -6.23 16.45
N GLY A 591 21.08 -5.28 16.55
CA GLY A 591 21.03 -4.06 17.38
C GLY A 591 21.48 -4.19 18.85
N PRO A 592 21.89 -3.09 19.53
CA PRO A 592 21.98 -1.70 19.05
C PRO A 592 23.38 -1.03 19.17
N GLY A 593 23.75 -0.26 18.14
CA GLY A 593 24.54 1.00 18.15
C GLY A 593 25.90 1.13 18.88
N ASP A 594 26.96 1.47 18.12
CA ASP A 594 27.62 2.79 18.27
C ASP A 594 28.27 3.26 16.94
N GLY A 595 28.54 4.56 16.82
CA GLY A 595 28.54 5.30 15.55
C GLY A 595 29.70 5.12 14.55
N LYS A 596 29.34 5.33 13.26
CA LYS A 596 30.00 6.20 12.24
C LYS A 596 29.90 5.75 10.77
N ASN A 597 29.30 4.60 10.47
CA ASN A 597 28.89 4.28 9.09
C ASN A 597 27.38 4.45 8.94
N GLY A 598 26.95 4.92 7.76
CA GLY A 598 25.55 5.20 7.46
C GLY A 598 24.67 3.96 7.49
N GLN A 599 23.36 4.19 7.59
CA GLN A 599 22.36 3.14 7.74
C GLN A 599 21.65 2.86 6.42
N ILE A 600 21.22 1.62 6.21
CA ILE A 600 20.58 1.19 4.96
C ILE A 600 19.07 1.04 5.18
N LEU A 601 18.28 1.66 4.31
CA LEU A 601 16.83 1.54 4.26
C LEU A 601 16.38 1.29 2.81
N ASP A 602 15.49 0.32 2.60
CA ASP A 602 15.00 -0.08 1.27
C ASP A 602 16.13 -0.39 0.26
N GLY A 603 17.28 -0.88 0.73
CA GLY A 603 18.46 -1.16 -0.08
C GLY A 603 19.27 0.07 -0.52
N ILE A 604 18.92 1.26 -0.03
CA ILE A 604 19.65 2.51 -0.27
C ILE A 604 20.40 2.91 0.99
N HIS A 605 21.66 3.30 0.84
CA HIS A 605 22.52 3.76 1.93
C HIS A 605 22.29 5.25 2.19
N TYR A 606 22.07 5.62 3.46
CA TYR A 606 21.91 7.00 3.90
C TYR A 606 22.88 7.31 5.04
N ASP A 607 23.43 8.54 5.11
CA ASP A 607 24.30 8.93 6.24
C ASP A 607 23.60 8.73 7.59
N TYR A 608 22.28 8.93 7.61
CA TYR A 608 21.40 8.64 8.74
C TYR A 608 20.14 7.93 8.25
N VAL A 609 19.71 6.93 9.00
CA VAL A 609 18.32 6.49 9.01
C VAL A 609 17.85 6.70 10.45
N PHE A 610 16.91 7.61 10.64
CA PHE A 610 16.39 7.89 11.96
C PHE A 610 15.15 7.04 12.22
N ASP A 611 15.10 6.44 13.41
CA ASP A 611 13.89 5.81 13.92
C ASP A 611 12.96 6.91 14.46
N VAL A 612 11.97 7.28 13.64
CA VAL A 612 10.96 8.28 13.99
C VAL A 612 9.80 7.58 14.67
N ASP A 613 9.82 7.65 16.01
CA ASP A 613 8.65 7.41 16.83
C ASP A 613 7.76 8.67 16.79
N LEU A 614 6.56 8.53 16.22
CA LEU A 614 5.54 9.58 16.16
C LEU A 614 4.63 9.57 17.40
N GLY A 615 4.95 8.71 18.36
CA GLY A 615 4.15 8.39 19.53
C GLY A 615 3.14 7.26 19.29
N ASP A 616 2.37 7.02 20.34
CA ASP A 616 1.09 6.31 20.31
C ASP A 616 1.03 4.79 20.10
N GLY A 617 2.14 4.12 19.85
CA GLY A 617 2.15 2.68 19.54
C GLY A 617 1.91 2.39 18.05
N GLU A 618 1.99 3.43 17.21
CA GLU A 618 2.33 3.27 15.79
C GLU A 618 3.69 2.55 15.66
N PRO A 619 3.90 1.74 14.59
CA PRO A 619 5.21 1.16 14.34
C PRO A 619 6.24 2.26 14.07
N ILE A 620 7.42 2.13 14.68
CA ILE A 620 8.56 3.04 14.48
C ILE A 620 8.89 3.13 12.99
N ARG A 621 8.89 4.36 12.46
CA ARG A 621 9.05 4.61 11.01
C ARG A 621 10.46 5.09 10.71
N LYS A 622 11.09 4.51 9.69
CA LYS A 622 12.47 4.84 9.33
C LYS A 622 12.50 6.04 8.37
N LEU A 623 13.14 7.13 8.79
CA LEU A 623 13.37 8.33 7.98
C LEU A 623 14.79 8.33 7.44
N PRO A 624 14.99 8.19 6.12
CA PRO A 624 16.31 8.24 5.51
C PRO A 624 16.76 9.69 5.23
N TYR A 625 18.01 10.03 5.56
CA TYR A 625 18.58 11.38 5.36
C TYR A 625 20.10 11.35 5.13
N ASN A 626 20.60 12.02 4.09
CA ASN A 626 22.03 12.29 3.90
C ASN A 626 22.42 13.70 4.38
N ARG A 627 23.67 13.88 4.82
CA ARG A 627 24.24 15.19 5.19
C ARG A 627 24.23 16.21 4.04
N GLY A 628 24.16 15.75 2.80
CA GLY A 628 24.06 16.59 1.61
C GLY A 628 22.62 16.92 1.18
N ASP A 629 21.61 16.28 1.77
CA ASP A 629 20.21 16.48 1.39
C ASP A 629 19.64 17.75 2.05
N ASN A 630 18.69 18.41 1.38
CA ASN A 630 17.91 19.49 1.98
C ASN A 630 16.93 18.89 3.03
N PRO A 631 17.04 19.23 4.32
CA PRO A 631 16.18 18.67 5.37
C PRO A 631 14.68 18.85 5.10
N TYR A 632 14.28 20.00 4.54
CA TYR A 632 12.87 20.29 4.22
C TYR A 632 12.35 19.41 3.09
N GLY A 633 13.16 19.17 2.06
CA GLY A 633 12.81 18.30 0.94
C GLY A 633 12.71 16.83 1.34
N VAL A 634 13.58 16.38 2.24
CA VAL A 634 13.51 15.02 2.80
C VAL A 634 12.30 14.85 3.71
N ALA A 635 12.05 15.80 4.61
CA ALA A 635 10.87 15.79 5.48
C ALA A 635 9.56 15.74 4.67
N ASP A 636 9.44 16.54 3.62
CA ASP A 636 8.26 16.53 2.74
C ASP A 636 8.07 15.20 2.01
N ASN A 637 9.11 14.71 1.34
CA ASN A 637 9.03 13.45 0.59
C ASN A 637 8.76 12.26 1.51
N TRP A 638 9.31 12.26 2.72
CA TRP A 638 9.07 11.22 3.72
C TRP A 638 7.65 11.28 4.29
N LEU A 639 7.17 12.46 4.71
CA LEU A 639 5.78 12.62 5.17
C LEU A 639 4.77 12.19 4.10
N LEU A 640 5.03 12.49 2.83
CA LEU A 640 4.19 12.04 1.71
C LEU A 640 4.28 10.53 1.45
N LYS A 641 5.48 9.92 1.51
CA LYS A 641 5.68 8.45 1.39
C LYS A 641 4.94 7.70 2.49
N GLU A 642 5.00 8.21 3.71
CA GLU A 642 4.42 7.62 4.92
C GLU A 642 2.93 7.96 5.14
N ASN A 643 2.34 8.74 4.23
CA ASN A 643 0.95 9.20 4.27
C ASN A 643 0.60 10.00 5.56
N LEU A 644 1.52 10.87 5.98
CA LEU A 644 1.45 11.69 7.19
C LEU A 644 1.14 13.17 6.87
N PRO A 645 0.47 13.92 7.77
CA PRO A 645 0.18 15.35 7.57
C PRO A 645 1.44 16.22 7.41
N LEU A 646 1.49 17.06 6.38
CA LEU A 646 2.57 18.03 6.15
C LEU A 646 2.74 19.07 7.28
N SER A 647 1.79 19.19 8.21
CA SER A 647 1.96 19.98 9.44
C SER A 647 3.12 19.51 10.32
N TYR A 648 3.54 18.24 10.19
CA TYR A 648 4.71 17.70 10.90
C TYR A 648 6.06 18.13 10.28
N ARG A 649 6.08 18.79 9.11
CA ARG A 649 7.30 19.20 8.40
C ARG A 649 8.34 19.85 9.32
N GLN A 650 7.93 20.86 10.08
CA GLN A 650 8.84 21.63 10.93
C GLN A 650 9.48 20.76 12.02
N GLN A 651 8.67 19.95 12.70
CA GLN A 651 9.12 19.01 13.74
C GLN A 651 10.08 17.95 13.18
N VAL A 652 9.79 17.43 11.98
CA VAL A 652 10.66 16.45 11.29
C VAL A 652 11.98 17.09 10.84
N VAL A 653 11.97 18.33 10.35
CA VAL A 653 13.19 19.07 10.00
C VAL A 653 14.05 19.36 11.21
N GLU A 654 13.46 19.83 12.31
CA GLU A 654 14.17 20.07 13.57
C GLU A 654 14.78 18.78 14.12
N PHE A 655 14.04 17.68 14.05
CA PHE A 655 14.52 16.35 14.41
C PHE A 655 15.68 15.86 13.51
N ILE A 656 15.60 16.06 12.19
CA ILE A 656 16.71 15.77 11.25
C ILE A 656 17.96 16.59 11.62
N LEU A 657 17.82 17.90 11.82
CA LEU A 657 18.96 18.78 12.14
C LEU A 657 19.59 18.45 13.50
N GLN A 658 18.76 18.19 14.51
CA GLN A 658 19.20 17.81 15.86
C GLN A 658 19.98 16.50 15.87
N ASN A 659 19.49 15.47 15.18
CA ASN A 659 20.09 14.13 15.19
C ASN A 659 21.19 13.94 14.13
N SER A 660 21.22 14.75 13.07
CA SER A 660 22.33 14.77 12.10
C SER A 660 23.56 15.58 12.56
N GLY A 661 23.43 16.36 13.64
CA GLY A 661 24.50 17.19 14.20
C GLY A 661 24.80 18.47 13.40
N GLN A 662 23.99 18.81 12.39
CA GLN A 662 24.15 20.01 11.59
C GLN A 662 23.54 21.23 12.29
N ARG A 663 24.33 21.91 13.12
CA ARG A 663 23.89 23.12 13.85
C ARG A 663 23.91 24.40 13.01
N ASP A 664 24.75 24.46 11.96
CA ASP A 664 24.99 25.66 11.15
C ASP A 664 24.74 25.42 9.65
N PHE A 665 23.52 25.02 9.27
CA PHE A 665 23.13 24.90 7.86
C PHE A 665 22.82 26.29 7.27
N SER A 666 23.77 26.84 6.50
CA SER A 666 23.59 28.13 5.79
C SER A 666 22.94 27.91 4.42
N LEU A 667 21.72 28.40 4.27
CA LEU A 667 20.95 28.33 3.03
C LEU A 667 21.44 29.34 2.00
N ASN A 668 21.48 28.92 0.73
CA ASN A 668 21.76 29.81 -0.39
C ASN A 668 20.62 30.85 -0.52
N ALA A 669 20.96 32.15 -0.53
CA ALA A 669 19.99 33.26 -0.47
C ALA A 669 19.03 33.35 -1.69
N SER A 670 19.24 32.53 -2.73
CA SER A 670 18.29 32.35 -3.83
C SER A 670 17.15 31.36 -3.52
N PHE A 671 17.23 30.60 -2.43
CA PHE A 671 16.19 29.64 -2.05
C PHE A 671 15.02 30.35 -1.36
N ARG A 672 13.89 30.44 -2.05
CA ARG A 672 12.62 30.91 -1.48
C ARG A 672 11.69 29.72 -1.33
N ASP A 673 11.25 29.46 -0.10
CA ASP A 673 10.21 28.47 0.18
C ASP A 673 8.92 28.83 -0.59
N PRO A 674 8.39 27.95 -1.46
CA PRO A 674 7.13 28.22 -2.16
C PRO A 674 5.95 28.44 -1.20
N TYR A 675 5.94 27.77 -0.05
CA TYR A 675 4.74 27.63 0.76
C TYR A 675 4.37 28.90 1.55
N THR A 676 5.31 29.80 1.84
CA THR A 676 5.09 30.98 2.72
C THR A 676 4.91 32.33 2.01
N GLY A 677 5.27 32.46 0.73
CA GLY A 677 5.09 33.72 -0.03
C GLY A 677 5.98 34.88 0.47
N SER A 678 5.50 36.12 0.39
CA SER A 678 6.31 37.35 0.53
C SER A 678 6.96 37.60 1.91
N ASN A 679 6.69 36.77 2.91
CA ASN A 679 7.29 36.83 4.25
C ASN A 679 8.35 35.74 4.48
N ALA A 680 8.98 35.23 3.41
CA ALA A 680 10.01 34.20 3.49
C ALA A 680 11.15 34.61 4.45
N TYR A 681 11.43 33.75 5.43
CA TYR A 681 12.59 33.89 6.30
C TYR A 681 13.89 33.86 5.48
N ILE A 682 14.65 34.94 5.52
CA ILE A 682 16.00 35.02 4.97
C ILE A 682 16.98 34.64 6.09
N PRO A 683 17.69 33.50 5.98
CA PRO A 683 18.63 33.09 7.02
C PRO A 683 19.77 34.11 7.14
N GLY A 684 19.78 34.83 8.27
CA GLY A 684 20.76 35.87 8.59
C GLY A 684 20.18 37.27 8.80
N GLU A 685 18.91 37.54 8.43
CA GLU A 685 18.27 38.82 8.77
C GLU A 685 17.46 38.75 10.08
N PRO A 686 17.45 39.83 10.89
CA PRO A 686 16.57 39.94 12.05
C PRO A 686 15.11 40.05 11.57
N SER A 687 14.27 39.12 12.02
CA SER A 687 12.86 39.05 11.62
C SER A 687 12.06 40.26 12.10
N PHE A 688 11.61 41.09 11.17
CA PHE A 688 10.55 42.06 11.45
C PHE A 688 9.22 41.33 11.63
N SER A 689 8.61 41.51 12.81
CA SER A 689 7.37 40.86 13.19
C SER A 689 6.15 41.55 12.59
N VAL A 690 5.43 40.83 11.71
CA VAL A 690 4.02 41.06 11.45
C VAL A 690 3.29 39.75 11.71
N GLY A 691 2.56 39.69 12.82
CA GLY A 691 2.25 38.44 13.50
C GLY A 691 1.12 37.61 12.88
N THR A 692 1.35 36.30 12.77
CA THR A 692 0.29 35.30 12.87
C THR A 692 0.79 34.19 13.80
N ILE A 693 0.02 33.89 14.85
CA ILE A 693 0.47 33.04 15.97
C ILE A 693 0.55 31.58 15.52
N ALA A 694 1.71 30.95 15.67
CA ALA A 694 1.89 29.51 15.45
C ALA A 694 1.21 28.71 16.59
N LYS A 695 0.51 27.62 16.24
CA LYS A 695 -0.11 26.75 17.26
C LYS A 695 0.97 25.93 17.99
N PRO A 696 0.86 25.74 19.31
CA PRO A 696 1.80 24.93 20.09
C PRO A 696 1.73 23.44 19.75
N THR A 697 2.87 22.77 19.83
CA THR A 697 3.03 21.31 19.76
C THR A 697 3.28 20.71 21.14
N TYR A 698 2.84 19.47 21.33
CA TYR A 698 2.88 18.74 22.61
C TYR A 698 3.53 17.36 22.41
N LYS A 699 4.10 16.78 23.47
CA LYS A 699 4.85 15.51 23.39
C LYS A 699 3.97 14.28 23.59
N HIS A 700 3.01 14.35 24.53
CA HIS A 700 2.21 13.20 24.98
C HIS A 700 0.72 13.29 24.65
N ILE A 701 0.26 14.41 24.09
CA ILE A 701 -1.17 14.68 23.80
C ILE A 701 -1.36 15.24 22.38
N PRO A 702 -2.41 14.83 21.64
CA PRO A 702 -3.42 13.85 22.03
C PRO A 702 -2.87 12.42 21.91
N LYS A 703 -3.36 11.49 22.74
CA LYS A 703 -3.18 10.06 22.51
C LYS A 703 -3.99 9.64 21.29
N LYS A 704 -3.36 8.96 20.34
CA LYS A 704 -4.00 8.24 19.21
C LYS A 704 -3.95 6.74 19.47
N GLY A 705 -4.93 5.97 19.01
CA GLY A 705 -4.91 4.50 19.12
C GLY A 705 -5.09 3.94 20.54
N MET A 706 -5.55 2.69 20.61
CA MET A 706 -6.02 2.04 21.83
C MET A 706 -4.94 1.17 22.49
N LEU A 707 -4.93 1.12 23.83
CA LEU A 707 -4.06 0.24 24.62
C LEU A 707 -4.80 -1.04 25.02
N LEU A 708 -4.11 -2.19 25.01
CA LEU A 708 -4.73 -3.52 25.11
C LEU A 708 -3.98 -4.46 26.06
N PHE A 709 -4.64 -5.52 26.49
CA PHE A 709 -4.11 -6.59 27.35
C PHE A 709 -4.08 -7.93 26.60
N GLU A 710 -3.03 -8.15 25.82
CA GLU A 710 -2.93 -9.24 24.83
C GLU A 710 -2.21 -10.49 25.36
N THR A 711 -1.58 -10.45 26.55
CA THR A 711 -0.78 -11.57 27.11
C THR A 711 -1.60 -12.53 27.98
N ALA A 712 -1.77 -13.80 27.60
CA ALA A 712 -2.53 -14.82 28.35
C ALA A 712 -1.71 -16.05 28.74
N GLN A 713 -1.96 -16.59 29.94
CA GLN A 713 -1.38 -17.85 30.42
C GLN A 713 -2.40 -18.99 30.24
N PHE A 714 -2.69 -19.30 28.98
CA PHE A 714 -3.78 -20.20 28.57
C PHE A 714 -3.81 -21.55 29.29
N ASP A 715 -2.67 -22.19 29.52
CA ASP A 715 -2.62 -23.50 30.19
C ASP A 715 -2.96 -23.38 31.69
N GLY A 716 -2.61 -22.25 32.31
CA GLY A 716 -3.03 -21.91 33.67
C GLY A 716 -4.53 -21.59 33.76
N ILE A 717 -5.08 -20.90 32.75
CA ILE A 717 -6.52 -20.62 32.65
C ILE A 717 -7.31 -21.93 32.52
N LEU A 718 -6.93 -22.80 31.58
CA LEU A 718 -7.55 -24.12 31.40
C LEU A 718 -7.47 -24.97 32.67
N LYS A 719 -6.27 -25.06 33.30
CA LYS A 719 -6.10 -25.78 34.56
C LYS A 719 -7.07 -25.31 35.65
N LYS A 720 -7.31 -23.99 35.75
CA LYS A 720 -8.23 -23.43 36.75
C LYS A 720 -9.70 -23.72 36.43
N ILE A 721 -10.09 -23.68 35.15
CA ILE A 721 -11.44 -24.09 34.71
C ILE A 721 -11.67 -25.58 35.01
N THR A 722 -10.68 -26.44 34.76
CA THR A 722 -10.72 -27.87 35.12
C THR A 722 -10.92 -28.08 36.62
N GLU A 723 -10.16 -27.37 37.45
CA GLU A 723 -10.26 -27.44 38.93
C GLU A 723 -11.65 -27.05 39.42
N PHE A 724 -12.17 -25.90 38.96
CA PHE A 724 -13.51 -25.42 39.35
C PHE A 724 -14.64 -26.32 38.81
N ASN A 725 -14.55 -26.81 37.58
CA ASN A 725 -15.55 -27.74 37.05
C ASN A 725 -15.58 -29.06 37.85
N SER A 726 -14.42 -29.54 38.30
CA SER A 726 -14.31 -30.74 39.14
C SER A 726 -14.93 -30.55 40.53
N ALA A 727 -14.78 -29.35 41.12
CA ALA A 727 -15.42 -28.99 42.38
C ALA A 727 -16.95 -28.97 42.26
N LEU A 728 -17.48 -28.28 41.24
CA LEU A 728 -18.93 -28.21 40.96
C LEU A 728 -19.57 -29.60 40.73
N LEU A 729 -18.84 -30.52 40.09
CA LEU A 729 -19.28 -31.92 39.92
C LEU A 729 -19.33 -32.71 41.25
N THR A 730 -18.54 -32.31 42.24
CA THR A 730 -18.42 -33.01 43.54
C THR A 730 -19.43 -32.49 44.57
N GLU A 731 -19.78 -31.19 44.52
CA GLU A 731 -20.70 -30.54 45.46
C GLU A 731 -22.20 -30.73 45.12
N MET A 732 -22.52 -31.66 44.20
CA MET A 732 -23.85 -31.96 43.66
C MET A 732 -24.55 -30.80 42.90
N GLU A 733 -23.82 -29.74 42.52
CA GLU A 733 -24.31 -28.66 41.65
C GLU A 733 -24.33 -29.06 40.15
N HIS A 734 -24.82 -30.27 39.85
CA HIS A 734 -24.79 -30.87 38.50
C HIS A 734 -25.50 -30.05 37.41
N ASN A 735 -26.40 -29.12 37.80
CA ASN A 735 -27.07 -28.20 36.88
C ASN A 735 -26.17 -27.06 36.35
N VAL A 736 -25.03 -26.81 37.00
CA VAL A 736 -24.14 -25.66 36.73
C VAL A 736 -22.83 -26.09 36.05
N SER A 737 -22.36 -27.31 36.33
CA SER A 737 -21.15 -27.89 35.74
C SER A 737 -21.22 -28.09 34.21
N LEU A 738 -20.05 -28.20 33.58
CA LEU A 738 -19.91 -28.59 32.19
C LEU A 738 -20.03 -30.11 32.02
N THR A 739 -20.81 -30.51 31.03
CA THR A 739 -20.82 -31.87 30.47
C THR A 739 -19.49 -32.18 29.78
N GLU A 740 -19.20 -33.47 29.58
CA GLU A 740 -17.98 -33.92 28.89
C GLU A 740 -17.83 -33.29 27.49
N LEU A 741 -18.95 -33.16 26.75
CA LEU A 741 -18.97 -32.52 25.44
C LEU A 741 -18.63 -31.02 25.50
N GLU A 742 -19.25 -30.27 26.41
CA GLU A 742 -18.96 -28.84 26.60
C GLU A 742 -17.51 -28.62 27.06
N PHE A 743 -17.03 -29.46 27.98
CA PHE A 743 -15.66 -29.41 28.48
C PHE A 743 -14.62 -29.67 27.38
N SER A 744 -14.92 -30.60 26.46
CA SER A 744 -14.04 -30.92 25.32
C SER A 744 -13.82 -29.76 24.34
N ARG A 745 -14.65 -28.71 24.38
CA ARG A 745 -14.51 -27.51 23.53
C ARG A 745 -13.46 -26.52 24.04
N LEU A 746 -13.18 -26.50 25.33
CA LEU A 746 -12.27 -25.50 25.92
C LEU A 746 -10.85 -25.53 25.32
N PRO A 747 -10.22 -26.70 25.06
CA PRO A 747 -8.94 -26.74 24.34
C PRO A 747 -9.03 -26.24 22.90
N ALA A 748 -10.15 -26.47 22.20
CA ALA A 748 -10.35 -25.98 20.83
C ALA A 748 -10.44 -24.45 20.77
N ILE A 749 -11.21 -23.85 21.68
CA ILE A 749 -11.28 -22.38 21.87
C ILE A 749 -9.89 -21.81 22.14
N VAL A 750 -9.14 -22.43 23.06
CA VAL A 750 -7.79 -21.98 23.42
C VAL A 750 -6.78 -22.15 22.29
N ASN A 751 -6.87 -23.19 21.47
CA ASN A 751 -5.98 -23.37 20.31
C ASN A 751 -6.19 -22.25 19.28
N VAL A 752 -7.44 -21.86 19.00
CA VAL A 752 -7.74 -20.69 18.14
C VAL A 752 -7.17 -19.41 18.74
N LEU A 753 -7.33 -19.20 20.06
CA LEU A 753 -6.83 -17.99 20.74
C LEU A 753 -5.30 -17.94 20.90
N LYS A 754 -4.61 -19.08 20.87
CA LYS A 754 -3.14 -19.16 20.90
C LYS A 754 -2.52 -18.77 19.55
N ASP A 755 -3.18 -19.08 18.44
CA ASP A 755 -2.65 -18.82 17.10
C ASP A 755 -3.09 -17.44 16.57
N THR A 756 -2.48 -16.40 17.11
CA THR A 756 -2.74 -15.00 16.71
C THR A 756 -2.43 -14.72 15.23
N SER A 757 -1.59 -15.54 14.59
CA SER A 757 -1.25 -15.37 13.17
C SER A 757 -2.42 -15.71 12.24
N HIS A 758 -3.30 -16.63 12.65
CA HIS A 758 -4.44 -17.09 11.85
C HIS A 758 -5.76 -16.38 12.14
N TYR A 759 -5.81 -15.37 13.02
CA TYR A 759 -7.03 -14.61 13.41
C TYR A 759 -7.85 -14.04 12.23
N HIS A 760 -7.25 -13.89 11.05
CA HIS A 760 -7.91 -13.46 9.81
C HIS A 760 -8.63 -14.60 9.05
N SER A 761 -8.57 -15.84 9.54
CA SER A 761 -9.04 -17.06 8.85
C SER A 761 -9.62 -18.13 9.78
N SER A 762 -9.26 -18.12 11.07
CA SER A 762 -9.91 -18.95 12.09
C SER A 762 -11.29 -18.39 12.49
N THR A 763 -12.17 -19.27 12.95
CA THR A 763 -13.50 -18.95 13.46
C THR A 763 -13.86 -19.83 14.65
N PHE A 764 -14.80 -19.37 15.47
CA PHE A 764 -15.38 -20.15 16.57
C PHE A 764 -16.72 -20.77 16.13
N ALA A 765 -17.08 -21.92 16.70
CA ALA A 765 -18.41 -22.47 16.50
C ALA A 765 -19.44 -21.74 17.40
N ASP A 766 -20.71 -21.63 16.98
CA ASP A 766 -21.78 -21.09 17.84
C ASP A 766 -21.87 -21.84 19.19
N PHE A 767 -21.54 -23.14 19.20
CA PHE A 767 -21.46 -23.94 20.41
C PHE A 767 -20.35 -23.48 21.38
N ASP A 768 -19.23 -22.96 20.88
CA ASP A 768 -18.14 -22.43 21.71
C ASP A 768 -18.59 -21.21 22.52
N PHE A 769 -19.33 -20.29 21.88
CA PHE A 769 -19.96 -19.18 22.58
C PHE A 769 -20.97 -19.69 23.62
N SER A 770 -21.79 -20.69 23.30
CA SER A 770 -22.76 -21.25 24.26
C SER A 770 -22.09 -21.81 25.53
N VAL A 771 -20.93 -22.46 25.40
CA VAL A 771 -20.14 -22.98 26.53
C VAL A 771 -19.60 -21.83 27.40
N LEU A 772 -19.04 -20.78 26.79
CA LEU A 772 -18.53 -19.61 27.52
C LEU A 772 -19.66 -18.86 28.23
N LEU A 773 -20.78 -18.63 27.53
CA LEU A 773 -21.96 -17.94 28.07
C LEU A 773 -22.61 -18.72 29.23
N LYS A 774 -22.68 -20.05 29.14
CA LYS A 774 -23.14 -20.92 30.23
C LYS A 774 -22.30 -20.64 31.48
N MET A 775 -20.97 -20.79 31.39
CA MET A 775 -20.09 -20.58 32.54
C MET A 775 -20.19 -19.16 33.12
N LEU A 776 -20.18 -18.11 32.28
CA LEU A 776 -20.30 -16.72 32.75
C LEU A 776 -21.60 -16.49 33.55
N LYS A 777 -22.72 -17.02 33.07
CA LYS A 777 -24.03 -16.84 33.70
C LYS A 777 -24.21 -17.75 34.92
N SER A 778 -23.95 -19.06 34.80
CA SER A 778 -24.26 -20.04 35.84
C SER A 778 -23.20 -20.19 36.94
N TRP A 779 -21.90 -20.02 36.67
CA TRP A 779 -20.88 -20.34 37.67
C TRP A 779 -20.89 -19.36 38.87
N PRO A 780 -20.54 -19.83 40.08
CA PRO A 780 -20.39 -18.98 41.26
C PRO A 780 -19.42 -17.81 41.02
N ILE A 781 -19.68 -16.67 41.66
CA ILE A 781 -18.86 -15.45 41.51
C ILE A 781 -17.38 -15.69 41.86
N SER A 782 -17.06 -16.61 42.77
CA SER A 782 -15.68 -16.99 43.11
C SER A 782 -14.92 -17.70 41.99
N MET A 783 -15.62 -18.21 40.96
CA MET A 783 -15.08 -19.11 39.94
C MET A 783 -15.04 -18.51 38.51
N ILE A 784 -15.62 -17.33 38.27
CA ILE A 784 -15.78 -16.78 36.90
C ILE A 784 -14.53 -16.12 36.29
N TYR A 785 -13.52 -15.71 37.08
CA TYR A 785 -12.35 -15.00 36.53
C TYR A 785 -11.58 -15.73 35.40
N PRO A 786 -11.39 -17.07 35.39
CA PRO A 786 -10.68 -17.74 34.29
C PRO A 786 -11.49 -17.68 32.99
N VAL A 787 -12.83 -17.72 33.09
CA VAL A 787 -13.75 -17.61 31.96
C VAL A 787 -13.68 -16.20 31.37
N MET A 788 -13.69 -15.18 32.23
CA MET A 788 -13.49 -13.79 31.79
C MET A 788 -12.11 -13.56 31.17
N ASP A 789 -11.07 -14.29 31.61
CA ASP A 789 -9.74 -14.22 30.98
C ASP A 789 -9.70 -14.89 29.59
N ILE A 790 -10.57 -15.87 29.31
CA ILE A 790 -10.83 -16.34 27.93
C ILE A 790 -11.58 -15.26 27.14
N VAL A 791 -12.65 -14.66 27.68
CA VAL A 791 -13.42 -13.61 27.00
C VAL A 791 -12.54 -12.41 26.64
N ARG A 792 -11.65 -12.00 27.55
CA ARG A 792 -10.64 -10.95 27.35
C ARG A 792 -9.76 -11.19 26.11
N MET A 793 -9.48 -12.45 25.79
CA MET A 793 -8.76 -12.84 24.57
C MET A 793 -9.68 -13.02 23.36
N LEU A 794 -10.89 -13.54 23.58
CA LEU A 794 -11.93 -13.72 22.55
C LEU A 794 -12.27 -12.40 21.85
N VAL A 795 -12.38 -11.30 22.60
CA VAL A 795 -12.70 -9.97 22.03
C VAL A 795 -11.55 -9.34 21.24
N LEU A 796 -10.33 -9.90 21.29
CA LEU A 796 -9.25 -9.49 20.39
C LEU A 796 -9.34 -10.17 19.02
N HIS A 797 -9.94 -11.35 18.94
CA HIS A 797 -10.15 -12.08 17.69
C HIS A 797 -11.36 -11.49 16.92
N PRO A 798 -11.27 -11.20 15.60
CA PRO A 798 -12.36 -10.57 14.84
C PRO A 798 -13.69 -11.34 14.90
N ASP A 799 -13.67 -12.65 14.63
CA ASP A 799 -14.85 -13.52 14.75
C ASP A 799 -15.33 -13.67 16.20
N GLY A 800 -14.43 -13.81 17.18
CA GLY A 800 -14.76 -13.84 18.61
C GLY A 800 -15.47 -12.57 19.11
N ALA A 801 -15.00 -11.40 18.70
CA ALA A 801 -15.63 -10.11 18.96
C ALA A 801 -17.02 -10.01 18.31
N SER A 802 -17.11 -10.36 17.01
CA SER A 802 -18.36 -10.31 16.24
C SER A 802 -19.41 -11.29 16.75
N GLY A 803 -18.99 -12.48 17.18
CA GLY A 803 -19.85 -13.49 17.81
C GLY A 803 -20.33 -13.07 19.20
N LEU A 804 -19.46 -12.51 20.03
CA LEU A 804 -19.85 -12.02 21.36
C LEU A 804 -20.83 -10.84 21.29
N LEU A 805 -20.66 -9.93 20.32
CA LEU A 805 -21.56 -8.78 20.11
C LEU A 805 -23.02 -9.20 19.87
N LYS A 806 -23.27 -10.39 19.28
CA LYS A 806 -24.64 -10.93 19.13
C LYS A 806 -25.37 -11.08 20.48
N TYR A 807 -24.63 -11.24 21.58
CA TYR A 807 -25.14 -11.44 22.93
C TYR A 807 -25.16 -10.15 23.79
N THR A 808 -24.96 -8.98 23.18
CA THR A 808 -25.27 -7.68 23.82
C THR A 808 -26.68 -7.20 23.49
N GLN A 809 -27.28 -7.68 22.38
CA GLN A 809 -28.62 -7.27 21.96
C GLN A 809 -29.71 -8.01 22.74
N GLY A 810 -30.32 -7.34 23.72
CA GLY A 810 -31.51 -7.78 24.46
C GLY A 810 -31.22 -8.37 25.85
N ASN A 811 -30.37 -9.40 25.94
CA ASN A 811 -29.93 -9.98 27.22
C ASN A 811 -28.41 -9.85 27.37
N ASP A 812 -27.99 -8.61 27.66
CA ASP A 812 -26.61 -8.16 27.54
C ASP A 812 -25.65 -8.85 28.51
N VAL A 813 -24.87 -9.80 27.99
CA VAL A 813 -23.92 -10.56 28.79
C VAL A 813 -22.74 -9.73 29.33
N LEU A 814 -22.40 -8.62 28.68
CA LEU A 814 -21.33 -7.74 29.16
C LEU A 814 -21.82 -6.91 30.34
N LEU A 815 -23.04 -6.36 30.30
CA LEU A 815 -23.63 -5.69 31.46
C LEU A 815 -23.93 -6.65 32.61
N ASP A 816 -24.38 -7.87 32.32
CA ASP A 816 -24.51 -8.95 33.32
C ASP A 816 -23.16 -9.22 33.99
N MET A 817 -22.08 -9.33 33.20
CA MET A 817 -20.70 -9.51 33.71
C MET A 817 -20.25 -8.33 34.56
N LEU A 818 -20.49 -7.09 34.12
CA LEU A 818 -20.15 -5.87 34.85
C LEU A 818 -20.85 -5.84 36.22
N LYS A 819 -22.17 -6.08 36.25
CA LYS A 819 -22.98 -6.11 37.48
C LYS A 819 -22.50 -7.24 38.39
N LYS A 820 -22.37 -8.47 37.87
CA LYS A 820 -21.92 -9.65 38.61
C LYS A 820 -20.50 -9.50 39.20
N THR A 821 -19.64 -8.65 38.63
CA THR A 821 -18.24 -8.48 39.10
C THR A 821 -18.01 -7.28 40.02
N THR A 822 -18.86 -6.25 39.96
CA THR A 822 -18.74 -5.02 40.77
C THR A 822 -19.57 -5.04 42.05
N MET A 823 -20.63 -5.86 42.10
CA MET A 823 -21.41 -6.12 43.31
C MET A 823 -20.58 -6.76 44.45
N ALA A 824 -20.98 -6.50 45.69
CA ALA A 824 -20.36 -7.10 46.86
C ALA A 824 -20.92 -8.52 47.14
N PRO A 825 -20.12 -9.48 47.64
CA PRO A 825 -18.70 -9.37 47.99
C PRO A 825 -17.78 -9.38 46.75
N ARG A 826 -16.86 -8.39 46.69
CA ARG A 826 -15.99 -8.17 45.54
C ARG A 826 -14.82 -9.15 45.52
N ASN A 827 -14.53 -9.71 44.35
CA ASN A 827 -13.37 -10.60 44.14
C ASN A 827 -12.30 -9.90 43.30
N ALA A 828 -11.04 -9.93 43.78
CA ALA A 828 -9.95 -9.24 43.11
C ALA A 828 -9.51 -9.87 41.77
N GLY A 829 -9.63 -11.18 41.60
CA GLY A 829 -9.40 -11.82 40.30
C GLY A 829 -10.45 -11.37 39.27
N ASN A 830 -11.72 -11.32 39.69
CA ASN A 830 -12.83 -10.88 38.84
C ASN A 830 -12.68 -9.43 38.39
N LEU A 831 -12.47 -8.48 39.32
CA LEU A 831 -12.37 -7.06 38.98
C LEU A 831 -11.22 -6.80 38.00
N LEU A 832 -10.06 -7.42 38.21
CA LEU A 832 -8.91 -7.25 37.32
C LEU A 832 -9.17 -7.81 35.91
N THR A 833 -9.75 -9.00 35.81
CA THR A 833 -10.03 -9.62 34.50
C THR A 833 -11.19 -8.93 33.77
N ALA A 834 -12.22 -8.48 34.48
CA ALA A 834 -13.33 -7.70 33.92
C ALA A 834 -12.85 -6.36 33.35
N ILE A 835 -12.11 -5.54 34.12
CA ILE A 835 -11.59 -4.24 33.62
C ILE A 835 -10.75 -4.45 32.35
N ARG A 836 -9.91 -5.50 32.30
CA ARG A 836 -9.10 -5.83 31.12
C ARG A 836 -9.94 -6.31 29.93
N ALA A 837 -10.98 -7.12 30.17
CA ALA A 837 -11.89 -7.57 29.11
C ALA A 837 -12.61 -6.37 28.48
N PHE A 838 -13.13 -5.46 29.30
CA PHE A 838 -13.75 -4.21 28.86
C PHE A 838 -12.76 -3.29 28.13
N THR A 839 -11.50 -3.23 28.58
CA THR A 839 -10.44 -2.47 27.88
C THR A 839 -10.17 -3.04 26.49
N ASN A 840 -10.20 -4.37 26.32
CA ASN A 840 -9.94 -5.02 25.04
C ASN A 840 -11.11 -4.90 24.03
N LEU A 841 -12.33 -4.55 24.47
CA LEU A 841 -13.45 -4.28 23.56
C LEU A 841 -13.12 -3.15 22.56
N PHE A 842 -12.26 -2.21 22.95
CA PHE A 842 -11.79 -1.10 22.11
C PHE A 842 -10.92 -1.53 20.92
N LYS A 843 -10.52 -2.82 20.80
CA LYS A 843 -9.74 -3.33 19.66
C LYS A 843 -10.49 -3.21 18.34
N HIS A 844 -11.81 -3.43 18.35
CA HIS A 844 -12.65 -3.48 17.14
C HIS A 844 -13.75 -2.44 17.21
N SER A 845 -13.93 -1.67 16.13
CA SER A 845 -14.95 -0.61 16.01
C SER A 845 -16.39 -1.11 16.20
N ALA A 846 -16.62 -2.42 16.07
CA ALA A 846 -17.89 -3.08 16.33
C ALA A 846 -18.45 -2.83 17.74
N PHE A 847 -17.60 -2.60 18.75
CA PHE A 847 -18.03 -2.24 20.11
C PHE A 847 -18.06 -0.74 20.39
N SER A 848 -17.57 0.13 19.49
CA SER A 848 -17.45 1.59 19.75
C SER A 848 -18.78 2.25 20.14
N HIS A 849 -19.87 1.93 19.43
CA HIS A 849 -21.19 2.45 19.76
C HIS A 849 -21.71 1.93 21.12
N TRP A 850 -21.52 0.65 21.39
CA TRP A 850 -21.93 0.03 22.65
C TRP A 850 -21.16 0.62 23.85
N LEU A 851 -19.85 0.80 23.71
CA LEU A 851 -18.98 1.45 24.70
C LEU A 851 -19.41 2.91 24.95
N GLN A 852 -19.78 3.66 23.90
CA GLN A 852 -20.30 5.02 24.08
C GLN A 852 -21.63 5.02 24.87
N VAL A 853 -22.59 4.16 24.50
CA VAL A 853 -23.90 4.08 25.15
C VAL A 853 -23.79 3.67 26.63
N HIS A 854 -22.88 2.76 26.98
CA HIS A 854 -22.70 2.26 28.34
C HIS A 854 -21.55 2.92 29.11
N CYS A 855 -20.99 4.04 28.61
CA CYS A 855 -19.81 4.67 29.19
C CYS A 855 -19.98 5.02 30.69
N SER A 856 -21.06 5.71 31.07
CA SER A 856 -21.39 6.02 32.47
C SER A 856 -21.52 4.74 33.29
N GLU A 857 -22.37 3.79 32.86
CA GLU A 857 -22.62 2.54 33.61
C GLU A 857 -21.32 1.76 33.88
N ILE A 858 -20.40 1.73 32.91
CA ILE A 858 -19.09 1.07 33.01
C ILE A 858 -18.14 1.83 33.95
N LEU A 859 -18.03 3.14 33.81
CA LEU A 859 -17.15 3.96 34.65
C LEU A 859 -17.64 4.03 36.10
N ASP A 860 -18.94 4.25 36.31
CA ASP A 860 -19.57 4.31 37.64
C ASP A 860 -19.44 2.96 38.38
N ALA A 861 -19.67 1.84 37.67
CA ALA A 861 -19.53 0.52 38.26
C ALA A 861 -18.09 0.23 38.71
N PHE A 862 -17.08 0.53 37.87
CA PHE A 862 -15.68 0.31 38.24
C PHE A 862 -15.13 1.38 39.21
N SER A 863 -15.56 2.64 39.14
CA SER A 863 -15.14 3.70 40.07
C SER A 863 -15.59 3.38 41.51
N SER A 864 -16.82 2.86 41.66
CA SER A 864 -17.36 2.39 42.95
C SER A 864 -16.51 1.29 43.60
N CYS A 865 -15.69 0.59 42.81
CA CYS A 865 -14.79 -0.48 43.22
C CYS A 865 -13.36 -0.03 43.55
N ARG A 866 -13.00 1.25 43.36
CA ARG A 866 -11.62 1.76 43.54
C ARG A 866 -11.00 1.46 44.90
N SER A 867 -11.78 1.48 45.99
CA SER A 867 -11.29 1.13 47.33
C SER A 867 -10.82 -0.33 47.48
N SER A 868 -11.13 -1.18 46.50
CA SER A 868 -10.70 -2.58 46.40
C SER A 868 -9.56 -2.78 45.39
N PHE A 869 -9.03 -1.70 44.79
CA PHE A 869 -8.02 -1.81 43.75
C PHE A 869 -6.62 -2.08 44.30
N ASN A 870 -5.88 -2.90 43.55
CA ASN A 870 -4.43 -3.02 43.68
C ASN A 870 -3.74 -2.35 42.48
N LYS A 871 -2.41 -2.24 42.48
CA LYS A 871 -1.63 -1.62 41.40
C LYS A 871 -2.04 -2.08 39.99
N ASN A 872 -2.29 -3.38 39.79
CA ASN A 872 -2.67 -3.91 38.49
C ASN A 872 -4.08 -3.48 38.05
N MET A 873 -4.99 -3.25 39.00
CA MET A 873 -6.33 -2.73 38.72
C MET A 873 -6.31 -1.23 38.44
N HIS A 874 -5.56 -0.45 39.22
CA HIS A 874 -5.35 0.97 38.90
C HIS A 874 -4.79 1.14 37.49
N LEU A 875 -3.79 0.33 37.10
CA LEU A 875 -3.24 0.37 35.76
C LEU A 875 -4.28 -0.01 34.70
N SER A 876 -5.04 -1.07 34.94
CA SER A 876 -6.07 -1.53 33.99
C SER A 876 -7.21 -0.50 33.86
N TYR A 877 -7.67 0.11 34.95
CA TYR A 877 -8.72 1.13 34.94
C TYR A 877 -8.24 2.44 34.29
N SER A 878 -7.01 2.88 34.58
CA SER A 878 -6.41 4.05 33.90
C SER A 878 -6.27 3.82 32.39
N THR A 879 -6.10 2.56 31.98
CA THR A 879 -6.08 2.18 30.56
C THR A 879 -7.47 2.24 29.92
N LEU A 880 -8.49 1.75 30.63
CA LEU A 880 -9.89 1.86 30.21
C LEU A 880 -10.32 3.33 30.03
N VAL A 881 -10.01 4.18 31.02
CA VAL A 881 -10.29 5.63 30.97
C VAL A 881 -9.55 6.32 29.82
N LEU A 882 -8.27 5.96 29.58
CA LEU A 882 -7.51 6.50 28.45
C LEU A 882 -8.08 6.04 27.10
N ASN A 883 -8.47 4.78 26.93
CA ASN A 883 -9.13 4.32 25.71
C ASN A 883 -10.48 5.02 25.47
N TYR A 884 -11.25 5.31 26.52
CA TYR A 884 -12.44 6.15 26.42
C TYR A 884 -12.12 7.58 25.97
N ALA A 885 -11.05 8.19 26.50
CA ALA A 885 -10.60 9.51 26.04
C ALA A 885 -10.25 9.50 24.55
N VAL A 886 -9.48 8.50 24.09
CA VAL A 886 -9.15 8.32 22.67
C VAL A 886 -10.42 8.14 21.81
N LEU A 887 -11.36 7.31 22.24
CA LEU A 887 -12.61 7.04 21.51
C LEU A 887 -13.47 8.31 21.33
N LEU A 888 -13.56 9.14 22.37
CA LEU A 888 -14.50 10.26 22.39
C LEU A 888 -13.96 11.56 21.78
N ILE A 889 -12.64 11.71 21.60
CA ILE A 889 -12.02 12.90 20.99
C ILE A 889 -12.67 13.25 19.64
N GLU A 890 -12.89 12.25 18.77
CA GLU A 890 -13.46 12.47 17.45
C GLU A 890 -14.99 12.67 17.46
N LEU A 891 -15.68 12.07 18.45
CA LEU A 891 -17.15 12.05 18.53
C LEU A 891 -17.78 13.36 19.03
N LYS A 892 -17.00 14.22 19.71
CA LYS A 892 -17.41 15.57 20.17
C LYS A 892 -18.69 15.59 21.02
N ASP A 893 -18.82 14.59 21.87
CA ASP A 893 -19.88 14.46 22.86
C ASP A 893 -19.42 15.06 24.21
N ALA A 894 -19.82 16.30 24.50
CA ALA A 894 -19.33 17.02 25.69
C ALA A 894 -19.79 16.40 27.02
N GLU A 895 -20.92 15.69 27.05
CA GLU A 895 -21.46 15.07 28.26
C GLU A 895 -20.63 13.83 28.62
N VAL A 896 -20.46 12.91 27.67
CA VAL A 896 -19.68 11.69 27.87
C VAL A 896 -18.19 12.01 28.03
N GLN A 897 -17.65 12.98 27.28
CA GLN A 897 -16.28 13.48 27.51
C GLN A 897 -16.10 14.05 28.92
N GLY A 898 -17.13 14.69 29.49
CA GLY A 898 -17.11 15.23 30.85
C GLY A 898 -17.05 14.13 31.92
N GLN A 899 -17.78 13.03 31.72
CA GLN A 899 -17.72 11.85 32.59
C GLN A 899 -16.33 11.20 32.57
N VAL A 900 -15.76 11.00 31.38
CA VAL A 900 -14.40 10.43 31.24
C VAL A 900 -13.33 11.36 31.81
N LEU A 901 -13.48 12.67 31.63
CA LEU A 901 -12.61 13.67 32.27
C LEU A 901 -12.67 13.54 33.80
N SER A 902 -13.87 13.47 34.40
CA SER A 902 -14.03 13.29 35.84
C SER A 902 -13.32 12.02 36.33
N ALA A 903 -13.53 10.89 35.65
CA ALA A 903 -12.88 9.61 35.98
C ALA A 903 -11.35 9.67 35.82
N ALA A 904 -10.82 10.47 34.88
CA ALA A 904 -9.39 10.67 34.70
C ALA A 904 -8.77 11.55 35.80
N LEU A 905 -9.44 12.65 36.18
CA LEU A 905 -8.99 13.53 37.27
C LEU A 905 -8.95 12.78 38.61
N GLU A 906 -9.99 12.02 38.89
CA GLU A 906 -10.10 11.13 40.04
C GLU A 906 -8.90 10.17 40.22
N VAL A 907 -8.30 9.73 39.11
CA VAL A 907 -7.11 8.85 39.11
C VAL A 907 -5.81 9.66 39.16
N ALA A 908 -5.75 10.80 38.49
CA ALA A 908 -4.56 11.66 38.44
C ALA A 908 -4.26 12.35 39.79
N GLU A 909 -5.30 12.67 40.58
CA GLU A 909 -5.19 13.30 41.91
C GLU A 909 -4.87 12.31 43.03
N ASP A 910 -5.15 11.02 42.85
CA ASP A 910 -4.95 10.00 43.88
C ASP A 910 -3.46 9.72 44.12
N LYS A 911 -3.01 10.03 45.33
CA LYS A 911 -1.60 9.93 45.76
C LYS A 911 -1.15 8.49 46.04
N ASN A 912 -2.07 7.53 46.03
CA ASN A 912 -1.78 6.11 46.25
C ASN A 912 -1.65 5.32 44.93
N VAL A 913 -1.89 5.98 43.80
CA VAL A 913 -1.81 5.41 42.46
C VAL A 913 -0.37 5.44 41.95
N ASP A 914 0.03 4.40 41.22
CA ASP A 914 1.38 4.27 40.68
C ASP A 914 1.62 5.15 39.43
N ASP A 915 2.89 5.41 39.13
CA ASP A 915 3.31 6.35 38.09
C ASP A 915 2.79 6.03 36.68
N ASP A 916 2.57 4.77 36.33
CA ASP A 916 2.04 4.38 35.01
C ASP A 916 0.54 4.64 34.90
N SER A 917 -0.20 4.35 35.97
CA SER A 917 -1.62 4.67 36.11
C SER A 917 -1.85 6.19 36.09
N LYS A 918 -1.10 6.94 36.91
CA LYS A 918 -1.18 8.42 36.96
C LYS A 918 -0.77 9.06 35.64
N PHE A 919 0.24 8.53 34.94
CA PHE A 919 0.61 8.99 33.60
C PHE A 919 -0.53 8.77 32.58
N ARG A 920 -1.14 7.58 32.52
CA ARG A 920 -2.26 7.30 31.59
C ARG A 920 -3.46 8.23 31.83
N ALA A 921 -3.77 8.50 33.10
CA ALA A 921 -4.83 9.43 33.48
C ALA A 921 -4.53 10.88 33.05
N LEU A 922 -3.31 11.38 33.26
CA LEU A 922 -2.90 12.72 32.81
C LEU A 922 -2.94 12.86 31.29
N VAL A 923 -2.49 11.83 30.55
CA VAL A 923 -2.58 11.79 29.08
C VAL A 923 -4.06 11.84 28.63
N ALA A 924 -4.96 11.13 29.32
CA ALA A 924 -6.40 11.17 29.03
C ALA A 924 -6.99 12.59 29.23
N VAL A 925 -6.67 13.24 30.35
CA VAL A 925 -7.06 14.64 30.65
C VAL A 925 -6.59 15.58 29.54
N GLY A 926 -5.29 15.59 29.23
CA GLY A 926 -4.74 16.52 28.24
C GLY A 926 -5.25 16.26 26.81
N SER A 927 -5.52 15.00 26.45
CA SER A 927 -6.09 14.66 25.13
C SER A 927 -7.53 15.15 24.99
N LEU A 928 -8.36 14.98 26.04
CA LEU A 928 -9.74 15.51 26.09
C LEU A 928 -9.79 17.05 26.09
N MET A 929 -8.78 17.72 26.64
CA MET A 929 -8.68 19.18 26.65
C MET A 929 -8.16 19.79 25.35
N LEU A 930 -7.43 19.02 24.53
CA LEU A 930 -6.79 19.51 23.29
C LEU A 930 -7.73 19.43 22.09
N ASP A 931 -8.32 18.26 21.84
CA ASP A 931 -9.19 18.01 20.69
C ASP A 931 -10.67 17.77 21.06
N GLY A 932 -10.96 17.55 22.35
CA GLY A 932 -12.32 17.47 22.89
C GLY A 932 -12.95 18.83 23.22
N LEU A 933 -14.20 18.81 23.66
CA LEU A 933 -15.00 20.01 23.99
C LEU A 933 -14.87 20.44 25.46
N VAL A 934 -14.21 19.64 26.30
CA VAL A 934 -14.24 19.79 27.76
C VAL A 934 -13.12 20.65 28.35
N LYS A 935 -12.37 21.40 27.53
CA LYS A 935 -11.27 22.28 27.99
C LYS A 935 -11.73 23.27 29.07
N GLU A 936 -12.88 23.92 28.87
CA GLU A 936 -13.42 24.91 29.83
C GLU A 936 -13.85 24.23 31.15
N ILE A 937 -14.45 23.04 31.06
CA ILE A 937 -14.83 22.22 32.21
C ILE A 937 -13.60 21.80 33.00
N ALA A 938 -12.54 21.34 32.33
CA ALA A 938 -11.27 20.98 32.96
C ALA A 938 -10.60 22.18 33.66
N VAL A 939 -10.65 23.38 33.07
CA VAL A 939 -10.15 24.60 33.73
C VAL A 939 -10.98 24.95 34.98
N ALA A 940 -12.30 24.72 34.94
CA ALA A 940 -13.16 24.91 36.12
C ALA A 940 -12.90 23.89 37.25
N PHE A 941 -12.38 22.70 36.93
CA PHE A 941 -11.89 21.71 37.90
C PHE A 941 -10.43 21.93 38.37
N ASP A 942 -9.85 23.11 38.15
CA ASP A 942 -8.46 23.47 38.54
C ASP A 942 -7.37 22.50 38.06
N VAL A 943 -7.51 21.99 36.83
CA VAL A 943 -6.50 21.15 36.18
C VAL A 943 -5.14 21.86 36.02
N LEU A 944 -5.10 23.20 36.16
CA LEU A 944 -3.85 23.96 36.19
C LEU A 944 -2.98 23.61 37.42
N SER A 945 -3.59 23.42 38.60
CA SER A 945 -2.87 22.98 39.80
C SER A 945 -2.36 21.55 39.65
N LEU A 946 -3.20 20.65 39.12
CA LEU A 946 -2.81 19.27 38.81
C LEU A 946 -1.63 19.21 37.81
N ALA A 947 -1.68 20.01 36.74
CA ALA A 947 -0.62 20.08 35.74
C ALA A 947 0.72 20.56 36.33
N LYS A 948 0.68 21.54 37.24
CA LYS A 948 1.86 22.04 37.96
C LYS A 948 2.44 21.02 38.93
N GLU A 949 1.60 20.31 39.68
CA GLU A 949 2.06 19.19 40.53
C GLU A 949 2.73 18.10 39.68
N ALA A 950 2.10 17.71 38.57
CA ALA A 950 2.65 16.70 37.67
C ALA A 950 3.99 17.15 37.07
N LYS A 951 4.08 18.41 36.59
CA LYS A 951 5.30 19.03 36.05
C LYS A 951 6.46 19.06 37.06
N ALA A 952 6.16 19.18 38.36
CA ALA A 952 7.15 19.15 39.44
C ALA A 952 7.57 17.73 39.85
N SER A 953 7.00 16.67 39.24
CA SER A 953 7.37 15.29 39.52
C SER A 953 8.81 14.99 39.14
N LYS A 954 9.46 14.10 39.92
CA LYS A 954 10.78 13.55 39.59
C LYS A 954 10.72 12.49 38.48
N VAL A 955 9.52 12.04 38.13
CA VAL A 955 9.29 11.00 37.11
C VAL A 955 9.09 11.67 35.76
N ALA A 956 10.08 11.54 34.86
CA ALA A 956 10.16 12.29 33.60
C ALA A 956 8.86 12.28 32.78
N LYS A 957 8.24 11.12 32.56
CA LYS A 957 6.97 11.01 31.79
C LYS A 957 5.81 11.83 32.41
N ILE A 958 5.74 11.91 33.75
CA ILE A 958 4.72 12.69 34.48
C ILE A 958 5.04 14.19 34.39
N ALA A 959 6.32 14.55 34.51
CA ALA A 959 6.77 15.93 34.38
C ALA A 959 6.50 16.51 32.98
N GLU A 960 6.75 15.70 31.95
CA GLU A 960 6.53 16.07 30.55
C GLU A 960 5.05 16.26 30.21
N VAL A 961 4.17 15.30 30.57
CA VAL A 961 2.73 15.45 30.32
C VAL A 961 2.13 16.59 31.15
N GLY A 962 2.60 16.83 32.38
CA GLY A 962 2.24 18.02 33.16
C GLY A 962 2.63 19.33 32.45
N ALA A 963 3.81 19.37 31.84
CA ALA A 963 4.27 20.52 31.05
C ALA A 963 3.52 20.67 29.71
N ASP A 964 2.97 19.60 29.13
CA ASP A 964 2.07 19.67 27.97
C ASP A 964 0.70 20.27 28.37
N ILE A 965 0.08 19.75 29.44
CA ILE A 965 -1.22 20.24 29.94
C ILE A 965 -1.13 21.69 30.43
N GLU A 966 -0.05 22.08 31.11
CA GLU A 966 0.14 23.49 31.51
C GLU A 966 0.25 24.41 30.29
N ARG A 967 1.00 24.02 29.25
CA ARG A 967 1.07 24.78 27.99
C ARG A 967 -0.30 24.89 27.32
N LEU A 968 -1.10 23.83 27.36
CA LEU A 968 -2.46 23.80 26.80
C LEU A 968 -3.42 24.79 27.47
N ILE A 969 -3.26 25.00 28.78
CA ILE A 969 -4.05 25.98 29.55
C ILE A 969 -3.53 27.41 29.32
N VAL A 970 -2.21 27.59 29.29
CA VAL A 970 -1.54 28.91 29.19
C VAL A 970 -1.54 29.49 27.77
N SER A 971 -1.74 28.68 26.73
CA SER A 971 -1.71 29.12 25.33
C SER A 971 -3.01 29.80 24.82
N ASN A 972 -3.67 30.58 25.67
CA ASN A 972 -4.84 31.40 25.33
C ASN A 972 -4.45 32.90 25.26
#